data_AF-A0A4R1G1E3-F1
#
_entry.id   AF-A0A4R1G1E3-F1
#
_cell.length_a   1.000
_cell.length_b   1.000
_cell.length_c   1.000
_cell.angle_alpha   90.00
_cell.angle_beta   90.00
_cell.angle_gamma   90.00
#
_symmetry.space_group_name_H-M   'P 1'
#
loop_
_entity.id
_entity.type
_entity.pdbx_description
1 polymer ?
#
loop_
_entity_poly.entity_id
_entity_poly.type
_entity_poly.pdbx_seq_one_letter_code
_entity_poly.pdbx_strand_id
1 'polypeptide(L)'
;MASLITKEFEKYIANQTTNSGTVILDEFIFANIPGLTEQNLANYLTIPNNSQIVHRQAISQKGVVNENSVVYSITIGTEIGDFDFNFIGLINKSNNMLAVAISTNTIKKIKNKDNIQGNSITRSVLLEFAGAKQLTNINVNANTWQIDFTARLQGIDEKIRLTNRDLYGRAVFFDESFLVTRKSGNQFYIEKGTAYIEGVRADLTSKQTITAATLPCSIYIDVVHHCTVTGRYETEIKFLQQNKNDYIDSAGYQHYVQIIADIDRNANVTDRRLLSFVKQITPKKIDENTKNTADNTGHTHEIAKASTSITGIVQLVDNLLSNANNMALTAKQGRELKRLIDGLGTPFQNFSATSSLDNTTNLNDLKGARKYGVYSQSSNSNALTALNYPEQKAGTLFVLPSAYQGIQLYVPFDNQIIYIRRTNQASGFENWLIIGDVIDNLNSDSKTAGLSARQGKFLNDNKVDRAGDTITGDLVINGKIVVNDFTFNCTTPNWNGLFFNLYDNGTTHNGGQWRIEFHPKSNEETRLNMVYKPKVGVQKYIAFPTVYTNREVIAYQSWVTQQFTGAICAFAMTTPPAGWLRCNGAAVSRTTYADLFQAIGTTFGAGNGSTTFNLPDLRGEFVRGFDDGRGVDSSRGFGSWQNDEIKEHKHQLKINGVAAGNVGPWEGALHTGSGKEYSTENFGGNETRPRNVALLYCIKY
;
A
#
# COMPACT_ATOMS: atom_id res chain seq x y z
N MET A 1 43.56 -11.75 -39.95
CA MET A 1 44.90 -11.61 -39.35
C MET A 1 45.02 -12.75 -38.35
N ALA A 2 46.08 -13.57 -38.39
CA ALA A 2 46.26 -14.66 -37.44
C ALA A 2 47.35 -14.30 -36.42
N SER A 3 47.16 -14.71 -35.16
CA SER A 3 48.11 -14.52 -34.06
C SER A 3 48.27 -15.85 -33.33
N LEU A 4 49.52 -16.28 -33.11
CA LEU A 4 49.85 -17.52 -32.43
C LEU A 4 50.92 -17.28 -31.37
N ILE A 5 50.71 -17.87 -30.19
CA ILE A 5 51.73 -18.01 -29.15
C ILE A 5 52.65 -19.18 -29.53
N THR A 6 53.96 -19.01 -29.32
CA THR A 6 54.92 -20.08 -29.58
C THR A 6 54.96 -21.08 -28.41
N LYS A 7 55.22 -22.36 -28.71
CA LYS A 7 55.43 -23.39 -27.68
C LYS A 7 56.64 -23.11 -26.79
N GLU A 8 57.62 -22.38 -27.31
CA GLU A 8 58.79 -21.96 -26.54
C GLU A 8 58.41 -20.96 -25.46
N PHE A 9 57.50 -20.03 -25.77
CA PHE A 9 56.98 -19.07 -24.80
C PHE A 9 56.12 -19.71 -23.73
N GLU A 10 55.28 -20.68 -24.08
CA GLU A 10 54.51 -21.46 -23.10
C GLU A 10 55.44 -22.13 -22.06
N LYS A 11 56.53 -22.75 -22.53
CA LYS A 11 57.56 -23.35 -21.67
C LYS A 11 58.27 -22.30 -20.82
N TYR A 12 58.57 -21.14 -21.40
CA TYR A 12 59.19 -20.03 -20.68
C TYR A 12 58.29 -19.52 -19.55
N ILE A 13 57.00 -19.33 -19.79
CA ILE A 13 56.02 -18.96 -18.75
C ILE A 13 56.02 -20.01 -17.63
N ALA A 14 55.88 -21.29 -17.95
CA ALA A 14 55.86 -22.37 -16.96
C ALA A 14 57.15 -22.40 -16.10
N ASN A 15 58.30 -22.15 -16.72
CA ASN A 15 59.59 -22.06 -16.04
C ASN A 15 59.64 -20.84 -15.10
N GLN A 16 59.26 -19.65 -15.57
CA GLN A 16 59.24 -18.45 -14.73
C GLN A 16 58.26 -18.58 -13.55
N THR A 17 57.10 -19.21 -13.76
CA THR A 17 56.14 -19.51 -12.68
C THR A 17 56.74 -20.44 -11.63
N THR A 18 57.43 -21.50 -12.05
CA THR A 18 58.03 -22.47 -11.11
C THR A 18 59.18 -21.87 -10.32
N ASN A 19 59.99 -21.03 -10.97
CA ASN A 19 61.21 -20.45 -10.39
C ASN A 19 60.99 -19.06 -9.76
N SER A 20 59.74 -18.59 -9.62
CA SER A 20 59.41 -17.23 -9.15
C SER A 20 60.16 -16.11 -9.90
N GLY A 21 60.39 -16.33 -11.19
CA GLY A 21 61.07 -15.37 -12.06
C GLY A 21 60.11 -14.43 -12.78
N THR A 22 60.65 -13.56 -13.64
CA THR A 22 59.88 -12.56 -14.39
C THR A 22 59.85 -12.89 -15.87
N VAL A 23 58.66 -12.91 -16.46
CA VAL A 23 58.45 -13.00 -17.90
C VAL A 23 58.78 -11.64 -18.54
N ILE A 24 59.87 -11.62 -19.31
CA ILE A 24 60.33 -10.42 -20.01
C ILE A 24 60.05 -10.55 -21.50
N LEU A 25 59.43 -9.53 -22.08
CA LEU A 25 59.32 -9.27 -23.51
C LEU A 25 59.66 -7.80 -23.70
N ASP A 26 60.56 -7.49 -24.63
CA ASP A 26 61.23 -6.18 -24.68
C ASP A 26 61.40 -5.60 -26.10
N GLU A 27 61.19 -6.39 -27.15
CA GLU A 27 61.37 -5.94 -28.53
C GLU A 27 60.27 -6.47 -29.47
N PHE A 28 59.84 -5.61 -30.39
CA PHE A 28 59.05 -6.00 -31.55
C PHE A 28 59.95 -6.15 -32.78
N ILE A 29 59.65 -7.16 -33.59
CA ILE A 29 60.28 -7.40 -34.88
C ILE A 29 59.23 -7.30 -35.99
N PHE A 30 59.60 -6.71 -37.11
CA PHE A 30 58.78 -6.62 -38.31
C PHE A 30 59.54 -7.27 -39.45
N ALA A 31 58.89 -8.19 -40.17
CA ALA A 31 59.52 -8.93 -41.24
C ALA A 31 58.63 -9.01 -42.49
N ASN A 32 59.26 -9.16 -43.64
CA ASN A 32 58.62 -9.46 -44.90
C ASN A 32 58.97 -10.89 -45.30
N ILE A 33 58.03 -11.80 -45.10
CA ILE A 33 58.18 -13.24 -45.32
C ILE A 33 57.43 -13.60 -46.61
N PRO A 34 58.14 -13.99 -47.69
CA PRO A 34 57.49 -14.40 -48.93
C PRO A 34 56.55 -15.58 -48.73
N GLY A 35 55.31 -15.48 -49.24
CA GLY A 35 54.32 -16.56 -49.17
C GLY A 35 53.67 -16.76 -47.79
N LEU A 36 53.93 -15.90 -46.81
CA LEU A 36 53.22 -15.93 -45.53
C LEU A 36 51.73 -15.60 -45.74
N THR A 37 50.86 -16.45 -45.23
CA THR A 37 49.42 -16.27 -45.17
C THR A 37 48.91 -16.58 -43.76
N GLU A 38 47.67 -16.23 -43.47
CA GLU A 38 47.05 -16.52 -42.18
C GLU A 38 46.97 -18.03 -41.90
N GLN A 39 46.81 -18.84 -42.95
CA GLN A 39 46.67 -20.29 -42.84
C GLN A 39 47.99 -21.01 -42.57
N ASN A 40 49.13 -20.42 -42.95
CA ASN A 40 50.44 -21.07 -42.82
C ASN A 40 51.34 -20.46 -41.73
N LEU A 41 50.84 -19.50 -40.94
CA LEU A 41 51.57 -18.86 -39.83
C LEU A 41 52.16 -19.85 -38.84
N ALA A 42 51.52 -21.01 -38.62
CA ALA A 42 52.01 -22.06 -37.74
C ALA A 42 53.40 -22.62 -38.14
N ASN A 43 53.82 -22.41 -39.39
CA ASN A 43 55.15 -22.79 -39.88
C ASN A 43 56.24 -21.75 -39.58
N TYR A 44 55.86 -20.58 -39.06
CA TYR A 44 56.74 -19.41 -38.84
C TYR A 44 56.76 -18.99 -37.37
N LEU A 45 56.84 -19.97 -36.45
CA LEU A 45 56.83 -19.76 -35.00
C LEU A 45 58.25 -19.64 -34.39
N THR A 46 59.24 -19.29 -35.20
CA THR A 46 60.60 -18.93 -34.76
C THR A 46 60.95 -17.53 -35.25
N ILE A 47 61.97 -16.90 -34.66
CA ILE A 47 62.44 -15.59 -35.14
C ILE A 47 62.79 -15.71 -36.64
N PRO A 48 62.22 -14.85 -37.52
CA PRO A 48 62.51 -14.87 -38.95
C PRO A 48 63.98 -14.65 -39.26
N ASN A 49 64.42 -15.08 -40.45
CA ASN A 49 65.80 -14.90 -40.87
C ASN A 49 66.16 -13.40 -40.91
N ASN A 50 67.42 -13.07 -40.61
CA ASN A 50 67.88 -11.67 -40.58
C ASN A 50 67.65 -10.91 -41.90
N SER A 51 67.66 -11.60 -43.04
CA SER A 51 67.37 -11.00 -44.35
C SER A 51 65.89 -10.66 -44.58
N GLN A 52 64.98 -11.25 -43.80
CA GLN A 52 63.53 -11.01 -43.87
C GLN A 52 63.09 -9.91 -42.90
N ILE A 53 63.86 -9.67 -41.84
CA ILE A 53 63.54 -8.66 -40.83
C ILE A 53 63.86 -7.27 -41.39
N VAL A 54 62.83 -6.44 -41.47
CA VAL A 54 62.92 -5.09 -42.03
C VAL A 54 63.00 -4.00 -40.96
N HIS A 55 62.51 -4.28 -39.74
CA HIS A 55 62.60 -3.34 -38.61
C HIS A 55 62.59 -4.06 -37.26
N ARG A 56 63.30 -3.51 -36.29
CA ARG A 56 63.32 -3.94 -34.89
C ARG A 56 63.25 -2.73 -33.99
N GLN A 57 62.45 -2.77 -32.93
CA GLN A 57 62.34 -1.65 -32.01
C GLN A 57 61.86 -2.10 -30.64
N ALA A 58 62.40 -1.47 -29.60
CA ALA A 58 61.99 -1.70 -28.22
C ALA A 58 60.51 -1.30 -28.01
N ILE A 59 59.87 -1.96 -27.06
CA ILE A 59 58.46 -1.74 -26.72
C ILE A 59 58.25 -0.28 -26.30
N SER A 60 57.27 0.40 -26.92
CA SER A 60 56.95 1.79 -26.61
C SER A 60 56.15 1.93 -25.32
N GLN A 61 55.15 1.08 -25.11
CA GLN A 61 54.32 1.08 -23.91
C GLN A 61 53.91 -0.35 -23.53
N LYS A 62 53.75 -0.58 -22.23
CA LYS A 62 53.24 -1.84 -21.67
C LYS A 62 52.17 -1.53 -20.63
N GLY A 63 51.12 -2.34 -20.56
CA GLY A 63 50.02 -2.10 -19.63
C GLY A 63 49.34 -3.39 -19.17
N VAL A 64 48.73 -3.37 -17.98
CA VAL A 64 47.90 -4.45 -17.46
C VAL A 64 46.44 -4.21 -17.84
N VAL A 65 45.77 -5.25 -18.34
CA VAL A 65 44.34 -5.24 -18.65
C VAL A 65 43.54 -5.81 -17.48
N ASN A 66 43.99 -6.95 -16.95
CA ASN A 66 43.47 -7.59 -15.74
C ASN A 66 44.58 -8.48 -15.12
N GLU A 67 44.28 -9.23 -14.04
CA GLU A 67 45.27 -10.06 -13.33
C GLU A 67 46.00 -11.08 -14.23
N ASN A 68 45.33 -11.57 -15.26
CA ASN A 68 45.81 -12.60 -16.19
C ASN A 68 46.10 -12.06 -17.59
N SER A 69 46.08 -10.74 -17.82
CA SER A 69 46.27 -10.20 -19.17
C SER A 69 47.08 -8.90 -19.17
N VAL A 70 48.07 -8.84 -20.06
CA VAL A 70 48.91 -7.65 -20.29
C VAL A 70 48.98 -7.33 -21.77
N VAL A 71 49.27 -6.09 -22.11
CA VAL A 71 49.43 -5.63 -23.48
C VAL A 71 50.78 -4.97 -23.68
N TYR A 72 51.42 -5.28 -24.81
CA TYR A 72 52.64 -4.65 -25.27
C TYR A 72 52.35 -3.89 -26.55
N SER A 73 52.77 -2.64 -26.62
CA SER A 73 52.47 -1.75 -27.73
C SER A 73 53.73 -1.09 -28.28
N ILE A 74 53.74 -0.87 -29.58
CA ILE A 74 54.79 -0.17 -30.28
C ILE A 74 54.22 0.88 -31.23
N THR A 75 54.87 2.04 -31.27
CA THR A 75 54.61 3.11 -32.22
C THR A 75 55.86 3.33 -33.05
N ILE A 76 55.76 3.10 -34.35
CA ILE A 76 56.79 3.41 -35.34
C ILE A 76 56.45 4.77 -35.95
N GLY A 77 57.23 5.78 -35.61
CA GLY A 77 56.98 7.17 -36.03
C GLY A 77 57.20 7.41 -37.52
N THR A 78 56.82 8.61 -37.97
CA THR A 78 56.90 9.03 -39.39
C THR A 78 58.35 9.27 -39.85
N GLU A 79 59.30 9.32 -38.94
CA GLU A 79 60.74 9.44 -39.17
C GLU A 79 61.42 8.12 -39.56
N ILE A 80 60.78 6.98 -39.31
CA ILE A 80 61.35 5.65 -39.52
C ILE A 80 61.08 5.14 -40.95
N GLY A 81 62.13 4.54 -41.52
CA GLY A 81 62.34 4.23 -42.95
C GLY A 81 61.24 3.54 -43.74
N ASP A 82 61.42 3.50 -45.06
CA ASP A 82 60.50 2.86 -45.99
C ASP A 82 60.72 1.35 -46.01
N PHE A 83 59.68 0.58 -45.68
CA PHE A 83 59.71 -0.87 -45.79
C PHE A 83 58.31 -1.47 -45.83
N ASP A 84 58.20 -2.63 -46.47
CA ASP A 84 56.99 -3.43 -46.47
C ASP A 84 57.16 -4.59 -45.48
N PHE A 85 56.13 -4.91 -44.71
CA PHE A 85 56.14 -6.07 -43.80
C PHE A 85 54.80 -6.78 -43.81
N ASN A 86 54.82 -8.09 -43.58
CA ASN A 86 53.62 -8.93 -43.45
C ASN A 86 53.66 -9.82 -42.18
N PHE A 87 54.70 -9.67 -41.37
CA PHE A 87 54.89 -10.38 -40.11
C PHE A 87 55.25 -9.42 -38.98
N ILE A 88 54.66 -9.64 -37.80
CA ILE A 88 54.99 -8.95 -36.56
C ILE A 88 55.33 -10.01 -35.51
N GLY A 89 56.47 -9.87 -34.84
CA GLY A 89 56.87 -10.73 -33.73
C GLY A 89 57.08 -9.94 -32.45
N LEU A 90 56.62 -10.47 -31.33
CA LEU A 90 56.97 -9.99 -30.00
C LEU A 90 58.00 -10.94 -29.40
N ILE A 91 59.17 -10.45 -29.00
CA ILE A 91 60.29 -11.30 -28.60
C ILE A 91 60.80 -10.98 -27.19
N ASN A 92 61.46 -11.96 -26.60
CA ASN A 92 62.44 -11.76 -25.54
C ASN A 92 63.83 -11.70 -26.19
N LYS A 93 64.45 -10.51 -26.16
CA LYS A 93 65.74 -10.26 -26.81
C LYS A 93 66.89 -11.02 -26.17
N SER A 94 66.95 -11.10 -24.84
CA SER A 94 68.07 -11.75 -24.14
C SER A 94 68.09 -13.27 -24.30
N ASN A 95 66.92 -13.88 -24.39
CA ASN A 95 66.76 -15.33 -24.60
C ASN A 95 66.66 -15.72 -26.08
N ASN A 96 66.71 -14.75 -27.00
CA ASN A 96 66.51 -14.96 -28.44
C ASN A 96 65.25 -15.80 -28.77
N MET A 97 64.15 -15.51 -28.07
CA MET A 97 62.91 -16.28 -28.12
C MET A 97 61.79 -15.46 -28.74
N LEU A 98 61.10 -16.03 -29.73
CA LEU A 98 59.84 -15.47 -30.25
C LEU A 98 58.70 -15.86 -29.31
N ALA A 99 57.95 -14.88 -28.80
CA ALA A 99 56.81 -15.13 -27.93
C ALA A 99 55.49 -15.22 -28.68
N VAL A 100 55.26 -14.27 -29.58
CA VAL A 100 54.03 -14.18 -30.38
C VAL A 100 54.41 -13.94 -31.83
N ALA A 101 53.77 -14.68 -32.74
CA ALA A 101 53.86 -14.51 -34.18
C ALA A 101 52.52 -14.01 -34.71
N ILE A 102 52.52 -12.95 -35.52
CA ILE A 102 51.32 -12.37 -36.11
C ILE A 102 51.51 -12.20 -37.61
N SER A 103 50.61 -12.78 -38.41
CA SER A 103 50.56 -12.57 -39.86
C SER A 103 49.58 -11.45 -40.20
N THR A 104 49.96 -10.58 -41.13
CA THR A 104 49.14 -9.50 -41.65
C THR A 104 49.24 -9.42 -43.16
N ASN A 105 48.30 -8.74 -43.83
CA ASN A 105 48.50 -8.34 -45.22
C ASN A 105 49.72 -7.43 -45.30
N THR A 106 50.40 -7.41 -46.45
CA THR A 106 51.58 -6.55 -46.63
C THR A 106 51.24 -5.09 -46.36
N ILE A 107 51.86 -4.53 -45.32
CA ILE A 107 51.71 -3.13 -44.92
C ILE A 107 52.96 -2.38 -45.32
N LYS A 108 52.76 -1.20 -45.92
CA LYS A 108 53.83 -0.28 -46.29
C LYS A 108 54.06 0.73 -45.17
N LYS A 109 55.28 0.78 -44.65
CA LYS A 109 55.80 1.89 -43.84
C LYS A 109 56.48 2.87 -44.78
N ILE A 110 56.12 4.15 -44.65
CA ILE A 110 56.61 5.26 -45.45
C ILE A 110 57.13 6.33 -44.48
N LYS A 111 58.35 6.80 -44.70
CA LYS A 111 58.95 7.89 -43.93
C LYS A 111 58.60 9.25 -44.52
N ASN A 112 58.75 10.31 -43.71
CA ASN A 112 58.70 11.68 -44.21
C ASN A 112 59.79 11.90 -45.26
N LYS A 113 59.42 12.44 -46.42
CA LYS A 113 60.35 12.79 -47.49
C LYS A 113 59.82 13.99 -48.28
N ASP A 114 60.68 14.94 -48.60
CA ASP A 114 60.38 16.09 -49.48
C ASP A 114 59.09 16.86 -49.08
N ASN A 115 58.91 17.13 -47.78
CA ASN A 115 57.71 17.75 -47.18
C ASN A 115 56.40 16.97 -47.31
N ILE A 116 56.45 15.71 -47.77
CA ILE A 116 55.32 14.78 -47.75
C ILE A 116 55.36 13.99 -46.43
N GLN A 117 54.27 14.05 -45.68
CA GLN A 117 54.12 13.32 -44.43
C GLN A 117 53.99 11.81 -44.71
N GLY A 118 54.86 11.02 -44.08
CA GLY A 118 54.79 9.56 -44.06
C GLY A 118 53.74 9.05 -43.06
N ASN A 119 53.61 7.73 -42.94
CA ASN A 119 52.66 7.13 -42.00
C ASN A 119 53.32 6.75 -40.66
N SER A 120 52.55 6.86 -39.58
CA SER A 120 52.88 6.28 -38.27
C SER A 120 52.15 4.95 -38.13
N ILE A 121 52.82 3.93 -37.58
CA ILE A 121 52.23 2.60 -37.39
C ILE A 121 52.24 2.26 -35.91
N THR A 122 51.05 2.08 -35.34
CA THR A 122 50.88 1.58 -33.98
C THR A 122 50.41 0.14 -33.99
N ARG A 123 51.04 -0.73 -33.21
CA ARG A 123 50.64 -2.14 -33.03
C ARG A 123 50.61 -2.50 -31.55
N SER A 124 49.60 -3.25 -31.15
CA SER A 124 49.42 -3.74 -29.78
C SER A 124 49.21 -5.25 -29.81
N VAL A 125 49.83 -5.95 -28.87
CA VAL A 125 49.71 -7.40 -28.70
C VAL A 125 49.24 -7.65 -27.28
N LEU A 126 47.99 -8.13 -27.15
CA LEU A 126 47.42 -8.56 -25.89
C LEU A 126 47.80 -10.02 -25.64
N LEU A 127 48.36 -10.28 -24.47
CA LEU A 127 48.77 -11.59 -23.99
C LEU A 127 47.94 -11.97 -22.77
N GLU A 128 47.36 -13.16 -22.79
CA GLU A 128 46.59 -13.72 -21.69
C GLU A 128 47.22 -15.02 -21.19
N PHE A 129 47.56 -15.07 -19.91
CA PHE A 129 48.04 -16.24 -19.19
C PHE A 129 47.89 -16.04 -17.68
N ALA A 130 47.79 -17.14 -16.92
CA ALA A 130 47.57 -17.09 -15.48
C ALA A 130 48.67 -16.28 -14.77
N GLY A 131 48.27 -15.28 -13.97
CA GLY A 131 49.16 -14.42 -13.22
C GLY A 131 49.99 -13.45 -14.07
N ALA A 132 49.59 -13.15 -15.31
CA ALA A 132 50.37 -12.30 -16.23
C ALA A 132 50.82 -10.96 -15.62
N LYS A 133 49.97 -10.31 -14.82
CA LYS A 133 50.35 -9.08 -14.10
C LYS A 133 51.57 -9.29 -13.21
N GLN A 134 51.51 -10.32 -12.37
CA GLN A 134 52.56 -10.65 -11.40
C GLN A 134 53.82 -11.13 -12.11
N LEU A 135 53.69 -12.07 -13.05
CA LEU A 135 54.81 -12.68 -13.75
C LEU A 135 55.57 -11.69 -14.63
N THR A 136 54.92 -10.69 -15.22
CA THR A 136 55.61 -9.67 -16.04
C THR A 136 56.03 -8.43 -15.26
N ASN A 137 55.60 -8.32 -13.99
CA ASN A 137 55.76 -7.15 -13.14
C ASN A 137 55.26 -5.85 -13.80
N ILE A 138 54.15 -5.92 -14.54
CA ILE A 138 53.51 -4.76 -15.17
C ILE A 138 52.34 -4.31 -14.30
N ASN A 139 52.47 -3.14 -13.67
CA ASN A 139 51.47 -2.62 -12.72
C ASN A 139 50.69 -1.40 -13.23
N VAL A 140 51.09 -0.83 -14.37
CA VAL A 140 50.43 0.34 -14.97
C VAL A 140 49.25 -0.14 -15.82
N ASN A 141 48.06 0.42 -15.64
CA ASN A 141 46.88 0.05 -16.43
C ASN A 141 47.10 0.36 -17.92
N ALA A 142 46.59 -0.52 -18.78
CA ALA A 142 46.59 -0.30 -20.22
C ALA A 142 45.73 0.91 -20.61
N ASN A 143 46.24 1.74 -21.52
CA ASN A 143 45.46 2.80 -22.14
C ASN A 143 44.42 2.21 -23.11
N THR A 144 43.30 2.90 -23.32
CA THR A 144 42.19 2.43 -24.17
C THR A 144 42.63 2.11 -25.60
N TRP A 145 43.54 2.88 -26.19
CA TRP A 145 44.06 2.64 -27.55
C TRP A 145 44.89 1.34 -27.65
N GLN A 146 45.37 0.79 -26.54
CA GLN A 146 46.13 -0.46 -26.52
C GLN A 146 45.23 -1.69 -26.63
N ILE A 147 43.92 -1.55 -26.37
CA ILE A 147 42.97 -2.66 -26.31
C ILE A 147 42.18 -2.73 -27.62
N ASP A 148 42.18 -3.91 -28.24
CA ASP A 148 41.35 -4.19 -29.41
C ASP A 148 39.97 -4.72 -28.97
N PHE A 149 38.92 -3.93 -29.20
CA PHE A 149 37.53 -4.29 -28.87
C PHE A 149 36.78 -4.95 -30.03
N THR A 150 37.41 -5.12 -31.20
CA THR A 150 36.73 -5.52 -32.45
C THR A 150 35.98 -6.84 -32.30
N ALA A 151 36.64 -7.89 -31.80
CA ALA A 151 36.03 -9.21 -31.63
C ALA A 151 34.87 -9.20 -30.61
N ARG A 152 35.01 -8.40 -29.54
CA ARG A 152 33.96 -8.29 -28.51
C ARG A 152 32.72 -7.58 -29.07
N LEU A 153 32.90 -6.49 -29.81
CA LEU A 153 31.80 -5.73 -30.39
C LEU A 153 31.07 -6.57 -31.45
N GLN A 154 31.81 -7.24 -32.35
CA GLN A 154 31.23 -8.18 -33.31
C GLN A 154 30.43 -9.30 -32.62
N GLY A 155 30.94 -9.84 -31.50
CA GLY A 155 30.23 -10.86 -30.73
C GLY A 155 28.94 -10.35 -30.07
N ILE A 156 28.90 -9.08 -29.63
CA ILE A 156 27.69 -8.45 -29.10
C ILE A 156 26.66 -8.25 -30.22
N ASP A 157 27.09 -7.75 -31.38
CA ASP A 157 26.22 -7.51 -32.53
C ASP A 157 25.59 -8.82 -33.03
N GLU A 158 26.39 -9.88 -33.14
CA GLU A 158 25.90 -11.20 -33.55
C GLU A 158 24.97 -11.81 -32.50
N LYS A 159 25.24 -11.63 -31.20
CA LYS A 159 24.33 -12.05 -30.13
C LYS A 159 22.98 -11.35 -30.22
N ILE A 160 22.96 -10.03 -30.48
CA ILE A 160 21.72 -9.26 -30.63
C ILE A 160 20.95 -9.77 -31.85
N ARG A 161 21.63 -9.97 -32.98
CA ARG A 161 21.03 -10.50 -34.20
C ARG A 161 20.42 -11.89 -33.96
N LEU A 162 21.16 -12.83 -33.37
CA LEU A 162 20.67 -14.17 -33.07
C LEU A 162 19.49 -14.15 -32.08
N THR A 163 19.53 -13.29 -31.06
CA THR A 163 18.41 -13.13 -30.11
C THR A 163 17.15 -12.66 -30.84
N ASN A 164 17.27 -11.66 -31.72
CA ASN A 164 16.15 -11.20 -32.52
C ASN A 164 15.66 -12.28 -33.49
N ARG A 165 16.57 -13.08 -34.05
CA ARG A 165 16.24 -14.21 -34.92
C ARG A 165 15.45 -15.30 -34.18
N ASP A 166 15.84 -15.63 -32.95
CA ASP A 166 15.14 -16.62 -32.12
C ASP A 166 13.74 -16.15 -31.73
N LEU A 167 13.61 -14.85 -31.42
CA LEU A 167 12.32 -14.25 -31.09
C LEU A 167 11.41 -14.17 -32.31
N TYR A 168 11.90 -13.61 -33.42
CA TYR A 168 11.04 -13.21 -34.54
C TYR A 168 11.04 -14.17 -35.73
N GLY A 169 11.88 -15.20 -35.72
CA GLY A 169 12.08 -16.09 -36.86
C GLY A 169 12.84 -15.41 -38.01
N ARG A 170 12.75 -15.98 -39.22
CA ARG A 170 13.54 -15.49 -40.37
C ARG A 170 13.24 -14.09 -40.79
N ALA A 171 11.97 -13.73 -40.84
CA ALA A 171 11.60 -12.37 -41.09
C ALA A 171 10.30 -12.06 -40.38
N VAL A 172 10.18 -10.82 -39.90
CA VAL A 172 8.94 -10.29 -39.35
C VAL A 172 8.75 -8.86 -39.81
N PHE A 173 7.52 -8.53 -40.20
CA PHE A 173 7.10 -7.18 -40.56
C PHE A 173 5.97 -6.75 -39.61
N PHE A 174 6.09 -5.57 -39.01
CA PHE A 174 5.10 -5.03 -38.09
C PHE A 174 4.05 -4.22 -38.85
N ASP A 175 2.77 -4.51 -38.64
CA ASP A 175 1.64 -3.79 -39.26
C ASP A 175 1.80 -3.62 -40.78
N GLU A 176 1.68 -2.40 -41.28
CA GLU A 176 1.82 -2.06 -42.70
C GLU A 176 3.29 -1.81 -43.10
N SER A 177 4.28 -2.03 -42.22
CA SER A 177 5.69 -1.79 -42.55
C SER A 177 6.15 -2.59 -43.75
N PHE A 178 6.79 -1.92 -44.71
CA PHE A 178 7.22 -2.51 -45.98
C PHE A 178 6.09 -3.12 -46.83
N LEU A 179 4.82 -2.83 -46.53
CA LEU A 179 3.70 -3.24 -47.38
C LEU A 179 3.87 -2.61 -48.76
N VAL A 180 3.77 -3.44 -49.78
CA VAL A 180 3.83 -3.00 -51.17
C VAL A 180 2.41 -2.70 -51.65
N THR A 181 2.16 -1.48 -52.12
CA THR A 181 0.88 -1.11 -52.72
C THR A 181 1.07 -0.48 -54.09
N ARG A 182 0.12 -0.66 -55.00
CA ARG A 182 0.20 -0.07 -56.33
C ARG A 182 0.00 1.45 -56.24
N LYS A 183 0.88 2.22 -56.89
CA LYS A 183 0.72 3.66 -57.09
C LYS A 183 0.03 3.95 -58.41
N SER A 184 0.72 3.71 -59.53
CA SER A 184 0.21 3.88 -60.89
C SER A 184 1.16 3.22 -61.90
N GLY A 185 0.61 2.64 -62.99
CA GLY A 185 1.43 1.91 -63.97
C GLY A 185 2.28 0.80 -63.31
N ASN A 186 3.60 0.83 -63.55
CA ASN A 186 4.59 -0.06 -62.94
C ASN A 186 5.25 0.54 -61.67
N GLN A 187 4.69 1.60 -61.09
CA GLN A 187 5.18 2.19 -59.83
C GLN A 187 4.42 1.64 -58.62
N PHE A 188 5.15 1.32 -57.57
CA PHE A 188 4.65 0.77 -56.32
C PHE A 188 5.19 1.57 -55.13
N TYR A 189 4.37 1.75 -54.12
CA TYR A 189 4.78 2.26 -52.81
C TYR A 189 5.27 1.12 -51.94
N ILE A 190 6.28 1.41 -51.12
CA ILE A 190 6.70 0.58 -50.00
C ILE A 190 6.52 1.43 -48.74
N GLU A 191 5.60 1.00 -47.89
CA GLU A 191 5.27 1.73 -46.66
C GLU A 191 6.44 1.77 -45.67
N LYS A 192 6.56 2.90 -44.96
CA LYS A 192 7.56 3.08 -43.90
C LYS A 192 7.28 2.16 -42.72
N GLY A 193 8.30 1.84 -41.93
CA GLY A 193 8.15 1.10 -40.69
C GLY A 193 9.33 0.20 -40.38
N THR A 194 9.13 -0.70 -39.43
CA THR A 194 10.18 -1.57 -38.89
C THR A 194 9.96 -3.01 -39.28
N ALA A 195 11.04 -3.71 -39.61
CA ALA A 195 11.06 -5.15 -39.82
C ALA A 195 12.32 -5.75 -39.18
N TYR A 196 12.31 -7.06 -38.93
CA TYR A 196 13.54 -7.82 -38.69
C TYR A 196 13.71 -8.87 -39.76
N ILE A 197 14.91 -8.95 -40.36
CA ILE A 197 15.26 -9.94 -41.38
C ILE A 197 16.54 -10.62 -40.92
N GLU A 198 16.49 -11.93 -40.72
CA GLU A 198 17.56 -12.72 -40.08
C GLU A 198 18.05 -12.09 -38.76
N GLY A 199 17.12 -11.49 -38.01
CA GLY A 199 17.41 -10.79 -36.74
C GLY A 199 18.03 -9.40 -36.86
N VAL A 200 18.36 -8.95 -38.08
CA VAL A 200 18.81 -7.57 -38.36
C VAL A 200 17.60 -6.65 -38.37
N ARG A 201 17.65 -5.59 -37.55
CA ARG A 201 16.60 -4.56 -37.51
C ARG A 201 16.71 -3.63 -38.71
N ALA A 202 15.64 -3.56 -39.49
CA ALA A 202 15.49 -2.69 -40.66
C ALA A 202 14.42 -1.63 -40.36
N ASP A 203 14.83 -0.36 -40.27
CA ASP A 203 13.94 0.76 -40.03
C ASP A 203 13.86 1.65 -41.29
N LEU A 204 12.75 1.58 -42.02
CA LEU A 204 12.47 2.47 -43.14
C LEU A 204 11.72 3.70 -42.62
N THR A 205 12.37 4.86 -42.62
CA THR A 205 11.85 6.08 -41.98
C THR A 205 10.82 6.83 -42.82
N SER A 206 10.84 6.66 -44.14
CA SER A 206 9.95 7.32 -45.09
C SER A 206 9.45 6.35 -46.18
N LYS A 207 8.22 6.56 -46.64
CA LYS A 207 7.61 5.76 -47.71
C LYS A 207 8.47 5.86 -48.97
N GLN A 208 8.79 4.71 -49.57
CA GLN A 208 9.60 4.65 -50.79
C GLN A 208 8.73 4.37 -52.01
N THR A 209 9.20 4.78 -53.19
CA THR A 209 8.59 4.41 -54.48
C THR A 209 9.57 3.56 -55.26
N ILE A 210 9.13 2.39 -55.73
CA ILE A 210 9.90 1.51 -56.61
C ILE A 210 9.19 1.39 -57.97
N THR A 211 9.95 1.41 -59.06
CA THR A 211 9.42 1.19 -60.41
C THR A 211 9.86 -0.19 -60.89
N ALA A 212 8.90 -1.09 -61.13
CA ALA A 212 9.17 -2.42 -61.67
C ALA A 212 9.62 -2.33 -63.13
N ALA A 213 10.79 -2.88 -63.45
CA ALA A 213 11.35 -2.85 -64.80
C ALA A 213 10.49 -3.66 -65.80
N THR A 214 9.96 -4.80 -65.35
CA THR A 214 9.07 -5.67 -66.12
C THR A 214 8.05 -6.34 -65.18
N LEU A 215 6.90 -6.76 -65.72
CA LEU A 215 5.88 -7.52 -64.99
C LEU A 215 5.65 -8.88 -65.67
N PRO A 216 5.46 -9.98 -64.93
CA PRO A 216 5.40 -10.06 -63.46
C PRO A 216 6.80 -9.97 -62.82
N CYS A 217 6.88 -9.47 -61.59
CA CYS A 217 8.11 -9.45 -60.82
C CYS A 217 7.83 -9.65 -59.32
N SER A 218 8.87 -9.98 -58.55
CA SER A 218 8.79 -10.02 -57.09
C SER A 218 9.70 -8.95 -56.50
N ILE A 219 9.29 -8.35 -55.40
CA ILE A 219 10.09 -7.37 -54.66
C ILE A 219 10.68 -8.05 -53.43
N TYR A 220 11.99 -7.90 -53.26
CA TYR A 220 12.74 -8.39 -52.12
C TYR A 220 13.35 -7.22 -51.35
N ILE A 221 13.42 -7.34 -50.03
CA ILE A 221 14.24 -6.48 -49.18
C ILE A 221 15.61 -7.14 -49.00
N ASP A 222 16.67 -6.36 -49.14
CA ASP A 222 18.06 -6.71 -48.89
C ASP A 222 18.58 -5.82 -47.76
N VAL A 223 18.97 -6.43 -46.64
CA VAL A 223 19.46 -5.71 -45.46
C VAL A 223 20.89 -6.11 -45.12
N VAL A 224 21.69 -5.12 -44.74
CA VAL A 224 23.04 -5.32 -44.21
C VAL A 224 23.26 -4.39 -43.03
N HIS A 225 23.81 -4.93 -41.95
CA HIS A 225 24.18 -4.16 -40.76
C HIS A 225 25.70 -4.05 -40.72
N HIS A 226 26.22 -2.83 -40.70
CA HIS A 226 27.67 -2.59 -40.67
C HIS A 226 28.03 -1.33 -39.89
N CYS A 227 29.31 -1.23 -39.54
CA CYS A 227 29.86 -0.08 -38.87
C CYS A 227 30.47 0.86 -39.91
N THR A 228 30.04 2.11 -39.91
CA THR A 228 30.61 3.17 -40.75
C THR A 228 32.01 3.55 -40.28
N VAL A 229 32.76 4.25 -41.14
CA VAL A 229 34.11 4.76 -40.84
C VAL A 229 34.16 5.72 -39.64
N THR A 230 33.01 6.26 -39.21
CA THR A 230 32.89 7.13 -38.02
C THR A 230 32.56 6.35 -36.75
N GLY A 231 32.47 5.01 -36.82
CA GLY A 231 32.10 4.16 -35.70
C GLY A 231 30.59 4.08 -35.45
N ARG A 232 29.76 4.69 -36.32
CA ARG A 232 28.31 4.60 -36.22
C ARG A 232 27.82 3.34 -36.91
N TYR A 233 27.01 2.55 -36.19
CA TYR A 233 26.31 1.40 -36.77
C TYR A 233 25.11 1.85 -37.59
N GLU A 234 24.99 1.32 -38.81
CA GLU A 234 23.89 1.62 -39.72
C GLU A 234 23.38 0.33 -40.37
N THR A 235 22.06 0.25 -40.58
CA THR A 235 21.45 -0.79 -41.40
C THR A 235 21.12 -0.18 -42.75
N GLU A 236 21.75 -0.66 -43.82
CA GLU A 236 21.34 -0.31 -45.18
C GLU A 236 20.18 -1.19 -45.63
N ILE A 237 19.24 -0.59 -46.34
CA ILE A 237 18.08 -1.27 -46.92
C ILE A 237 18.09 -1.02 -48.43
N LYS A 238 18.09 -2.09 -49.21
CA LYS A 238 17.96 -2.07 -50.68
C LYS A 238 16.75 -2.90 -51.08
N PHE A 239 16.12 -2.54 -52.20
CA PHE A 239 15.01 -3.29 -52.76
C PHE A 239 15.43 -3.93 -54.08
N LEU A 240 15.34 -5.25 -54.16
CA LEU A 240 15.69 -6.03 -55.35
C LEU A 240 14.41 -6.44 -56.09
N GLN A 241 14.49 -6.52 -57.42
CA GLN A 241 13.39 -6.97 -58.28
C GLN A 241 13.64 -8.38 -58.85
N GLN A 242 14.66 -9.05 -58.33
CA GLN A 242 15.08 -10.40 -58.72
C GLN A 242 15.40 -11.19 -57.47
N ASN A 243 15.16 -12.49 -57.54
CA ASN A 243 15.50 -13.40 -56.45
C ASN A 243 17.02 -13.41 -56.23
N LYS A 244 17.43 -13.31 -54.97
CA LYS A 244 18.83 -13.39 -54.55
C LYS A 244 18.89 -14.10 -53.21
N ASN A 245 19.79 -15.06 -53.08
CA ASN A 245 20.09 -15.69 -51.79
C ASN A 245 20.87 -14.71 -50.89
N ASP A 246 20.90 -14.98 -49.59
CA ASP A 246 21.81 -14.31 -48.65
C ASP A 246 23.25 -14.43 -49.17
N TYR A 247 24.03 -13.35 -49.03
CA TYR A 247 25.34 -13.25 -49.67
C TYR A 247 26.29 -12.35 -48.88
N ILE A 248 27.59 -12.47 -49.14
CA ILE A 248 28.62 -11.56 -48.64
C ILE A 248 29.02 -10.65 -49.80
N ASP A 249 29.07 -9.34 -49.57
CA ASP A 249 29.48 -8.37 -50.58
C ASP A 249 31.01 -8.31 -50.74
N SER A 250 31.49 -7.50 -51.70
CA SER A 250 32.93 -7.33 -51.92
C SER A 250 33.68 -6.64 -50.77
N ALA A 251 32.96 -6.00 -49.85
CA ALA A 251 33.51 -5.37 -48.64
C ALA A 251 33.53 -6.33 -47.44
N GLY A 252 32.99 -7.55 -47.60
CA GLY A 252 32.94 -8.56 -46.55
C GLY A 252 31.73 -8.46 -45.63
N TYR A 253 30.72 -7.66 -45.98
CA TYR A 253 29.50 -7.52 -45.18
C TYR A 253 28.46 -8.57 -45.57
N GLN A 254 27.81 -9.15 -44.55
CA GLN A 254 26.75 -10.14 -44.73
C GLN A 254 25.41 -9.47 -45.00
N HIS A 255 24.82 -9.80 -46.15
CA HIS A 255 23.50 -9.38 -46.59
C HIS A 255 22.46 -10.47 -46.37
N TYR A 256 21.26 -10.07 -45.94
CA TYR A 256 20.12 -10.95 -45.77
C TYR A 256 18.95 -10.50 -46.64
N VAL A 257 18.43 -11.43 -47.45
CA VAL A 257 17.42 -11.15 -48.46
C VAL A 257 16.11 -11.86 -48.14
N GLN A 258 15.01 -11.13 -48.26
CA GLN A 258 13.66 -11.64 -47.98
C GLN A 258 12.64 -11.11 -48.99
N ILE A 259 11.77 -11.98 -49.51
CA ILE A 259 10.65 -11.57 -50.37
C ILE A 259 9.59 -10.82 -49.56
N ILE A 260 9.07 -9.71 -50.12
CA ILE A 260 8.00 -8.91 -49.50
C ILE A 260 6.73 -8.82 -50.35
N ALA A 261 6.82 -8.99 -51.68
CA ALA A 261 5.64 -9.00 -52.54
C ALA A 261 5.87 -9.73 -53.86
N ASP A 262 4.80 -10.30 -54.42
CA ASP A 262 4.72 -10.66 -55.84
C ASP A 262 3.79 -9.71 -56.57
N ILE A 263 4.13 -9.41 -57.81
CA ILE A 263 3.38 -8.49 -58.67
C ILE A 263 3.07 -9.22 -59.97
N ASP A 264 1.79 -9.40 -60.26
CA ASP A 264 1.34 -10.09 -61.47
C ASP A 264 1.42 -9.21 -62.74
N ARG A 265 1.07 -9.77 -63.89
CA ARG A 265 1.07 -9.06 -65.20
C ARG A 265 0.10 -7.87 -65.24
N ASN A 266 -0.91 -7.84 -64.39
CA ASN A 266 -1.90 -6.77 -64.28
C ASN A 266 -1.53 -5.73 -63.22
N ALA A 267 -0.33 -5.86 -62.63
CA ALA A 267 0.17 -5.08 -61.49
C ALA A 267 -0.67 -5.21 -60.21
N ASN A 268 -1.35 -6.35 -60.02
CA ASN A 268 -1.91 -6.69 -58.73
C ASN A 268 -0.80 -7.17 -57.80
N VAL A 269 -0.80 -6.68 -56.56
CA VAL A 269 0.21 -6.99 -55.56
C VAL A 269 -0.32 -8.08 -54.63
N THR A 270 0.44 -9.17 -54.52
CA THR A 270 0.26 -10.20 -53.49
C THR A 270 1.28 -9.95 -52.38
N ASP A 271 0.80 -9.71 -51.17
CA ASP A 271 1.66 -9.55 -49.99
C ASP A 271 2.34 -10.88 -49.65
N ARG A 272 3.67 -10.87 -49.57
CA ARG A 272 4.50 -12.04 -49.24
C ARG A 272 5.25 -11.84 -47.91
N ARG A 273 4.99 -10.75 -47.19
CA ARG A 273 5.60 -10.48 -45.88
C ARG A 273 5.15 -11.53 -44.87
N LEU A 274 6.09 -11.92 -44.02
CA LEU A 274 5.80 -12.71 -42.82
C LEU A 274 5.36 -11.75 -41.70
N LEU A 275 4.06 -11.62 -41.49
CA LEU A 275 3.51 -10.71 -40.50
C LEU A 275 3.78 -11.21 -39.07
N SER A 276 3.94 -10.26 -38.14
CA SER A 276 4.19 -10.57 -36.73
C SER A 276 3.16 -11.53 -36.11
N PHE A 277 3.63 -12.68 -35.61
CA PHE A 277 2.84 -13.62 -34.80
C PHE A 277 2.45 -13.02 -33.44
N VAL A 278 3.00 -11.87 -33.05
CA VAL A 278 2.60 -11.14 -31.83
C VAL A 278 1.17 -10.59 -31.93
N LYS A 279 0.48 -10.70 -33.07
CA LYS A 279 -0.98 -10.48 -33.16
C LYS A 279 -1.82 -11.65 -32.64
N GLN A 280 -1.22 -12.83 -32.42
CA GLN A 280 -1.90 -14.03 -31.92
C GLN A 280 -2.10 -14.05 -30.40
N ILE A 281 -1.60 -13.05 -29.64
CA ILE A 281 -1.82 -12.98 -28.19
C ILE A 281 -3.10 -12.23 -27.78
N THR A 282 -3.84 -11.65 -28.72
CA THR A 282 -5.11 -10.98 -28.41
C THR A 282 -6.19 -12.03 -28.14
N PRO A 283 -6.74 -12.14 -26.91
CA PRO A 283 -7.83 -13.07 -26.63
C PRO A 283 -9.09 -12.59 -27.35
N LYS A 284 -9.71 -13.46 -28.12
CA LYS A 284 -11.01 -13.18 -28.74
C LYS A 284 -12.14 -13.38 -27.73
N LYS A 285 -13.29 -12.76 -27.99
CA LYS A 285 -14.51 -13.02 -27.21
C LYS A 285 -14.88 -14.50 -27.34
N ILE A 286 -15.21 -15.11 -26.20
CA ILE A 286 -15.64 -16.49 -26.12
C ILE A 286 -17.15 -16.56 -25.86
N ASP A 287 -17.80 -17.56 -26.40
CA ASP A 287 -19.18 -17.96 -26.17
C ASP A 287 -19.26 -19.48 -25.94
N GLU A 288 -20.48 -19.98 -25.77
CA GLU A 288 -20.73 -21.40 -25.51
C GLU A 288 -20.31 -22.35 -26.65
N ASN A 289 -20.04 -21.86 -27.85
CA ASN A 289 -19.67 -22.69 -29.01
C ASN A 289 -18.23 -22.44 -29.47
N THR A 290 -17.50 -21.61 -28.73
CA THR A 290 -16.12 -21.25 -29.05
C THR A 290 -15.19 -22.45 -28.93
N LYS A 291 -14.45 -22.72 -30.01
CA LYS A 291 -13.44 -23.77 -30.09
C LYS A 291 -12.04 -23.23 -29.84
N ASN A 292 -11.09 -24.10 -29.53
CA ASN A 292 -9.67 -23.74 -29.54
C ASN A 292 -9.26 -23.37 -30.97
N THR A 293 -9.02 -22.09 -31.24
CA THR A 293 -8.57 -21.62 -32.56
C THR A 293 -7.53 -20.52 -32.40
N ALA A 294 -6.66 -20.38 -33.39
CA ALA A 294 -5.71 -19.27 -33.50
C ALA A 294 -5.65 -18.83 -34.96
N ASP A 295 -5.77 -17.52 -35.18
CA ASP A 295 -5.57 -16.92 -36.50
C ASP A 295 -4.90 -15.54 -36.37
N ASN A 296 -4.75 -14.86 -37.50
CA ASN A 296 -4.08 -13.57 -37.60
C ASN A 296 -4.77 -12.43 -36.82
N THR A 297 -5.94 -12.66 -36.25
CA THR A 297 -6.71 -11.69 -35.45
C THR A 297 -6.77 -12.01 -33.95
N GLY A 298 -6.24 -13.17 -33.52
CA GLY A 298 -6.17 -13.55 -32.10
C GLY A 298 -6.34 -15.05 -31.85
N HIS A 299 -6.54 -15.43 -30.59
CA HIS A 299 -6.77 -16.81 -30.17
C HIS A 299 -8.01 -16.96 -29.29
N THR A 300 -8.56 -18.18 -29.24
CA THR A 300 -9.64 -18.60 -28.35
C THR A 300 -9.26 -19.86 -27.59
N HIS A 301 -9.77 -19.98 -26.36
CA HIS A 301 -9.74 -21.21 -25.59
C HIS A 301 -11.18 -21.72 -25.41
N GLU A 302 -11.40 -22.99 -25.77
CA GLU A 302 -12.64 -23.68 -25.46
C GLU A 302 -12.74 -23.91 -23.96
N ILE A 303 -13.90 -23.58 -23.38
CA ILE A 303 -14.23 -23.86 -21.99
C ILE A 303 -15.34 -24.91 -21.98
N ALA A 304 -15.19 -25.94 -21.15
CA ALA A 304 -16.17 -27.02 -21.05
C ALA A 304 -17.55 -26.47 -20.61
N LYS A 305 -18.63 -26.97 -21.23
CA LYS A 305 -20.00 -26.78 -20.74
C LYS A 305 -20.19 -27.65 -19.50
N ALA A 306 -20.82 -27.09 -18.48
CA ALA A 306 -21.15 -27.85 -17.29
C ALA A 306 -22.20 -28.93 -17.58
N SER A 307 -22.07 -30.07 -16.90
CA SER A 307 -23.08 -31.11 -16.82
C SER A 307 -23.19 -31.59 -15.36
N THR A 308 -24.04 -32.58 -15.11
CA THR A 308 -24.12 -33.24 -13.79
C THR A 308 -22.86 -34.03 -13.42
N SER A 309 -21.91 -34.21 -14.33
CA SER A 309 -20.67 -34.96 -14.14
C SER A 309 -19.38 -34.20 -14.51
N ILE A 310 -19.50 -33.04 -15.15
CA ILE A 310 -18.36 -32.26 -15.67
C ILE A 310 -18.49 -30.81 -15.20
N THR A 311 -17.45 -30.29 -14.56
CA THR A 311 -17.35 -28.86 -14.19
C THR A 311 -17.18 -27.99 -15.42
N GLY A 312 -17.92 -26.88 -15.52
CA GLY A 312 -17.87 -26.00 -16.68
C GLY A 312 -18.67 -24.71 -16.53
N ILE A 313 -18.87 -23.98 -17.62
CA ILE A 313 -19.76 -22.80 -17.67
C ILE A 313 -21.22 -23.27 -17.75
N VAL A 314 -22.11 -22.61 -17.00
CA VAL A 314 -23.56 -22.91 -16.91
C VAL A 314 -24.37 -21.71 -17.42
N GLN A 315 -25.43 -21.97 -18.20
CA GLN A 315 -26.38 -20.93 -18.61
C GLN A 315 -27.39 -20.62 -17.48
N LEU A 316 -27.65 -19.33 -17.23
CA LEU A 316 -28.67 -18.92 -16.26
C LEU A 316 -30.07 -18.92 -16.89
N VAL A 317 -31.07 -19.41 -16.14
CA VAL A 317 -32.47 -19.47 -16.57
C VAL A 317 -33.41 -18.75 -15.59
N ASP A 318 -34.35 -18.01 -16.17
CA ASP A 318 -35.36 -17.22 -15.45
C ASP A 318 -36.71 -17.98 -15.34
N ASN A 319 -36.66 -19.29 -15.04
CA ASN A 319 -37.82 -20.17 -14.97
C ASN A 319 -37.67 -21.24 -13.87
N LEU A 320 -38.63 -21.31 -12.93
CA LEU A 320 -38.66 -22.30 -11.84
C LEU A 320 -39.20 -23.69 -12.25
N LEU A 321 -39.72 -23.82 -13.47
CA LEU A 321 -40.31 -25.07 -13.98
C LEU A 321 -39.37 -25.84 -14.92
N SER A 322 -38.17 -25.32 -15.18
CA SER A 322 -37.20 -25.99 -16.04
C SER A 322 -36.72 -27.30 -15.40
N ASN A 323 -36.65 -28.37 -16.21
CA ASN A 323 -36.07 -29.65 -15.84
C ASN A 323 -34.69 -29.89 -16.47
N ALA A 324 -34.08 -28.85 -17.05
CA ALA A 324 -32.77 -28.95 -17.68
C ALA A 324 -31.67 -29.23 -16.66
N ASN A 325 -30.77 -30.14 -17.00
CA ASN A 325 -29.66 -30.58 -16.14
C ASN A 325 -28.34 -29.83 -16.40
N ASN A 326 -28.36 -28.85 -17.31
CA ASN A 326 -27.22 -28.05 -17.76
C ASN A 326 -27.44 -26.53 -17.59
N MET A 327 -28.47 -26.13 -16.84
CA MET A 327 -28.80 -24.73 -16.56
C MET A 327 -28.88 -24.48 -15.05
N ALA A 328 -28.60 -23.24 -14.62
CA ALA A 328 -28.70 -22.80 -13.24
C ALA A 328 -29.74 -21.68 -13.09
N LEU A 329 -30.36 -21.58 -11.92
CA LEU A 329 -31.31 -20.50 -11.62
C LEU A 329 -30.60 -19.14 -11.62
N THR A 330 -31.25 -18.10 -12.15
CA THR A 330 -30.82 -16.73 -11.88
C THR A 330 -30.97 -16.41 -10.39
N ALA A 331 -30.20 -15.42 -9.90
CA ALA A 331 -30.36 -14.90 -8.54
C ALA A 331 -31.79 -14.39 -8.26
N LYS A 332 -32.50 -13.93 -9.29
CA LYS A 332 -33.91 -13.52 -9.20
C LYS A 332 -34.82 -14.70 -8.89
N GLN A 333 -34.71 -15.80 -9.65
CA GLN A 333 -35.50 -17.00 -9.40
C GLN A 333 -35.11 -17.69 -8.10
N GLY A 334 -33.83 -17.68 -7.72
CA GLY A 334 -33.40 -18.18 -6.41
C GLY A 334 -34.06 -17.45 -5.24
N ARG A 335 -34.23 -16.11 -5.34
CA ARG A 335 -34.98 -15.34 -4.34
C ARG A 335 -36.47 -15.65 -4.35
N GLU A 336 -37.07 -15.84 -5.53
CA GLU A 336 -38.49 -16.19 -5.64
C GLU A 336 -38.78 -17.57 -5.06
N LEU A 337 -37.91 -18.56 -5.33
CA LEU A 337 -38.00 -19.88 -4.70
C LEU A 337 -37.86 -19.78 -3.17
N LYS A 338 -36.91 -18.99 -2.66
CA LYS A 338 -36.77 -18.75 -1.22
C LYS A 338 -38.02 -18.10 -0.62
N ARG A 339 -38.60 -17.11 -1.31
CA ARG A 339 -39.85 -16.46 -0.90
C ARG A 339 -41.01 -17.45 -0.84
N LEU A 340 -41.14 -18.34 -1.83
CA LEU A 340 -42.16 -19.40 -1.84
C LEU A 340 -41.93 -20.40 -0.69
N ILE A 341 -40.69 -20.83 -0.45
CA ILE A 341 -40.32 -21.72 0.67
C ILE A 341 -40.64 -21.07 2.02
N ASP A 342 -40.29 -19.79 2.20
CA ASP A 342 -40.58 -19.06 3.44
C ASP A 342 -42.07 -18.81 3.63
N GLY A 343 -42.80 -18.54 2.53
CA GLY A 343 -44.25 -18.35 2.52
C GLY A 343 -45.04 -19.62 2.82
N LEU A 344 -44.45 -20.81 2.63
CA LEU A 344 -45.06 -22.08 3.02
C LEU A 344 -45.02 -22.33 4.54
N GLY A 345 -44.21 -21.58 5.31
CA GLY A 345 -44.29 -21.42 6.77
C GLY A 345 -44.33 -22.69 7.65
N THR A 346 -43.55 -22.69 8.73
CA THR A 346 -43.62 -23.68 9.83
C THR A 346 -45.01 -24.03 10.42
N PRO A 347 -46.09 -23.20 10.31
CA PRO A 347 -47.41 -23.58 10.82
C PRO A 347 -48.13 -24.67 10.01
N PHE A 348 -47.98 -24.70 8.69
CA PHE A 348 -48.79 -25.60 7.84
C PHE A 348 -48.25 -27.02 7.72
N GLN A 349 -46.94 -27.26 7.90
CA GLN A 349 -46.39 -28.62 7.93
C GLN A 349 -46.77 -29.41 9.19
N ASN A 350 -47.34 -28.74 10.19
CA ASN A 350 -47.63 -29.27 11.53
C ASN A 350 -49.14 -29.29 11.86
N PHE A 351 -49.99 -28.90 10.89
CA PHE A 351 -51.44 -28.84 11.06
C PHE A 351 -52.09 -30.03 10.33
N SER A 352 -52.53 -31.03 11.08
CA SER A 352 -53.18 -32.22 10.52
C SER A 352 -54.62 -31.88 10.10
N ALA A 353 -54.94 -31.99 8.81
CA ALA A 353 -56.29 -31.76 8.32
C ALA A 353 -57.16 -33.00 8.58
N THR A 354 -58.04 -32.89 9.58
CA THR A 354 -59.12 -33.83 9.94
C THR A 354 -58.71 -35.30 10.12
N SER A 355 -58.50 -35.70 11.39
CA SER A 355 -58.36 -37.10 11.78
C SER A 355 -59.50 -37.48 12.73
N SER A 356 -60.18 -38.61 12.48
CA SER A 356 -61.17 -39.15 13.41
C SER A 356 -60.46 -39.65 14.67
N LEU A 357 -60.98 -39.30 15.84
CA LEU A 357 -60.52 -39.85 17.12
C LEU A 357 -61.14 -41.23 17.31
N ASP A 358 -60.31 -42.24 17.54
CA ASP A 358 -60.79 -43.60 17.84
C ASP A 358 -61.38 -43.70 19.27
N ASN A 359 -61.89 -44.87 19.62
CA ASN A 359 -62.52 -45.13 20.92
C ASN A 359 -61.54 -45.31 22.08
N THR A 360 -60.24 -45.19 21.84
CA THR A 360 -59.17 -45.30 22.85
C THR A 360 -58.38 -44.00 23.02
N THR A 361 -58.58 -43.03 22.14
CA THR A 361 -57.82 -41.78 22.14
C THR A 361 -58.07 -40.96 23.38
N ASN A 362 -57.03 -40.81 24.21
CA ASN A 362 -57.07 -39.88 25.32
C ASN A 362 -56.69 -38.47 24.84
N LEU A 363 -57.56 -37.48 25.09
CA LEU A 363 -57.34 -36.11 24.63
C LEU A 363 -56.07 -35.47 25.21
N ASN A 364 -55.56 -35.97 26.33
CA ASN A 364 -54.32 -35.46 26.93
C ASN A 364 -53.07 -35.84 26.13
N ASP A 365 -53.17 -36.82 25.22
CA ASP A 365 -52.05 -37.29 24.38
C ASP A 365 -51.91 -36.46 23.09
N LEU A 366 -52.87 -35.58 22.81
CA LEU A 366 -52.91 -34.67 21.65
C LEU A 366 -52.20 -33.35 21.98
N LYS A 367 -50.90 -33.43 22.25
CA LYS A 367 -50.01 -32.30 22.54
C LYS A 367 -48.71 -32.38 21.73
N GLY A 368 -48.12 -31.22 21.40
CA GLY A 368 -46.85 -31.11 20.69
C GLY A 368 -46.94 -30.84 19.19
N ALA A 369 -45.82 -30.38 18.61
CA ALA A 369 -45.75 -29.76 17.28
C ALA A 369 -46.36 -30.57 16.12
N ARG A 370 -46.49 -31.89 16.23
CA ARG A 370 -47.03 -32.76 15.16
C ARG A 370 -48.48 -33.21 15.36
N LYS A 371 -49.17 -32.69 16.37
CA LYS A 371 -50.54 -33.09 16.75
C LYS A 371 -51.52 -31.91 16.83
N TYR A 372 -51.16 -30.77 16.24
CA TYR A 372 -52.07 -29.63 16.11
C TYR A 372 -52.96 -29.83 14.89
N GLY A 373 -54.23 -29.43 15.00
CA GLY A 373 -55.21 -29.66 13.95
C GLY A 373 -56.64 -29.67 14.45
N VAL A 374 -57.55 -30.06 13.56
CA VAL A 374 -58.97 -30.23 13.85
C VAL A 374 -59.30 -31.72 13.83
N TYR A 375 -59.96 -32.20 14.87
CA TYR A 375 -60.31 -33.60 15.07
C TYR A 375 -61.82 -33.75 15.27
N SER A 376 -62.37 -34.88 14.84
CA SER A 376 -63.78 -35.22 15.08
C SER A 376 -63.89 -36.42 16.00
N GLN A 377 -64.80 -36.35 16.98
CA GLN A 377 -65.29 -37.50 17.71
C GLN A 377 -66.71 -37.78 17.24
N SER A 378 -66.91 -38.92 16.58
CA SER A 378 -68.16 -39.24 15.87
C SER A 378 -69.19 -39.98 16.71
N SER A 379 -68.84 -40.44 17.92
CA SER A 379 -69.76 -41.17 18.80
C SER A 379 -69.71 -40.71 20.26
N ASN A 380 -70.88 -40.53 20.88
CA ASN A 380 -71.00 -40.21 22.31
C ASN A 380 -70.37 -41.31 23.18
N SER A 381 -70.42 -42.57 22.74
CA SER A 381 -69.82 -43.71 23.46
C SER A 381 -68.31 -43.62 23.59
N ASN A 382 -67.66 -42.84 22.73
CA ASN A 382 -66.21 -42.71 22.65
C ASN A 382 -65.71 -41.40 23.30
N ALA A 383 -66.61 -40.47 23.60
CA ALA A 383 -66.31 -39.20 24.26
C ALA A 383 -66.30 -39.34 25.79
N LEU A 384 -65.56 -40.30 26.34
CA LEU A 384 -65.63 -40.63 27.77
C LEU A 384 -64.85 -39.61 28.61
N THR A 385 -65.37 -39.25 29.79
CA THR A 385 -64.63 -38.42 30.77
C THR A 385 -63.30 -39.07 31.18
N ALA A 386 -63.23 -40.40 31.22
CA ALA A 386 -61.99 -41.15 31.47
C ALA A 386 -60.91 -40.92 30.38
N LEU A 387 -61.31 -40.53 29.17
CA LEU A 387 -60.44 -40.14 28.06
C LEU A 387 -60.24 -38.61 27.99
N ASN A 388 -60.62 -37.88 29.04
CA ASN A 388 -60.49 -36.42 29.19
C ASN A 388 -61.39 -35.57 28.29
N TYR A 389 -62.52 -36.09 27.84
CA TYR A 389 -63.58 -35.28 27.25
C TYR A 389 -64.31 -34.46 28.34
N PRO A 390 -64.73 -33.22 28.05
CA PRO A 390 -65.42 -32.38 29.03
C PRO A 390 -66.82 -32.89 29.38
N GLU A 391 -67.45 -33.59 28.44
CA GLU A 391 -68.73 -34.26 28.63
C GLU A 391 -68.87 -35.48 27.71
N GLN A 392 -69.80 -36.38 28.05
CA GLN A 392 -70.01 -37.64 27.33
C GLN A 392 -70.80 -37.46 26.02
N LYS A 393 -70.29 -36.60 25.13
CA LYS A 393 -70.91 -36.26 23.85
C LYS A 393 -69.89 -36.14 22.74
N ALA A 394 -70.24 -36.61 21.55
CA ALA A 394 -69.52 -36.42 20.30
C ALA A 394 -69.39 -34.93 19.96
N GLY A 395 -68.44 -34.59 19.08
CA GLY A 395 -68.16 -33.19 18.81
C GLY A 395 -66.86 -32.96 18.06
N THR A 396 -66.50 -31.68 17.96
CA THR A 396 -65.29 -31.22 17.30
C THR A 396 -64.27 -30.78 18.33
N LEU A 397 -63.04 -31.25 18.17
CA LEU A 397 -61.88 -30.83 18.96
C LEU A 397 -60.93 -30.02 18.09
N PHE A 398 -60.62 -28.80 18.52
CA PHE A 398 -59.53 -27.99 17.98
C PHE A 398 -58.32 -28.13 18.89
N VAL A 399 -57.17 -28.51 18.34
CA VAL A 399 -55.89 -28.52 19.04
C VAL A 399 -54.99 -27.47 18.40
N LEU A 400 -54.80 -26.35 19.08
CA LEU A 400 -54.11 -25.17 18.56
C LEU A 400 -52.72 -25.03 19.18
N PRO A 401 -51.70 -24.60 18.41
CA PRO A 401 -50.40 -24.28 18.97
C PRO A 401 -50.51 -23.11 19.96
N SER A 402 -49.87 -23.25 21.11
CA SER A 402 -49.76 -22.22 22.14
C SER A 402 -48.47 -22.46 22.94
N ALA A 403 -48.07 -21.49 23.77
CA ALA A 403 -46.95 -21.69 24.70
C ALA A 403 -47.18 -22.95 25.56
N TYR A 404 -46.13 -23.73 25.79
CA TYR A 404 -46.13 -24.93 26.65
C TYR A 404 -46.92 -26.17 26.18
N GLN A 405 -47.14 -26.34 24.87
CA GLN A 405 -47.58 -27.57 24.15
C GLN A 405 -49.02 -27.59 23.58
N GLY A 406 -49.82 -26.53 23.73
CA GLY A 406 -51.07 -26.31 22.98
C GLY A 406 -52.30 -25.89 23.81
N ILE A 407 -53.35 -25.44 23.11
CA ILE A 407 -54.70 -25.15 23.63
C ILE A 407 -55.68 -26.13 22.97
N GLN A 408 -56.65 -26.61 23.74
CA GLN A 408 -57.76 -27.41 23.25
C GLN A 408 -59.09 -26.66 23.38
N LEU A 409 -59.89 -26.76 22.33
CA LEU A 409 -61.26 -26.27 22.30
C LEU A 409 -62.18 -27.43 21.90
N TYR A 410 -63.15 -27.78 22.73
CA TYR A 410 -64.12 -28.83 22.42
C TYR A 410 -65.52 -28.24 22.29
N VAL A 411 -66.18 -28.57 21.19
CA VAL A 411 -67.54 -28.16 20.88
C VAL A 411 -68.38 -29.41 20.64
N PRO A 412 -69.29 -29.76 21.58
CA PRO A 412 -70.24 -30.85 21.42
C PRO A 412 -71.16 -30.62 20.22
N PHE A 413 -71.65 -31.68 19.60
CA PHE A 413 -72.48 -31.55 18.39
C PHE A 413 -73.89 -30.98 18.64
N ASP A 414 -74.40 -31.08 19.88
CA ASP A 414 -75.81 -30.82 20.23
C ASP A 414 -76.01 -29.62 21.16
N ASN A 415 -74.95 -28.89 21.51
CA ASN A 415 -75.03 -27.65 22.28
C ASN A 415 -73.99 -26.62 21.77
N GLN A 416 -74.17 -25.36 22.19
CA GLN A 416 -73.27 -24.26 21.81
C GLN A 416 -72.23 -23.96 22.90
N ILE A 417 -72.00 -24.90 23.82
CA ILE A 417 -71.04 -24.73 24.90
C ILE A 417 -69.64 -24.96 24.35
N ILE A 418 -68.76 -23.98 24.57
CA ILE A 418 -67.36 -24.09 24.18
C ILE A 418 -66.54 -24.37 25.43
N TYR A 419 -65.99 -25.58 25.47
CA TYR A 419 -65.02 -25.95 26.49
C TYR A 419 -63.62 -25.56 26.01
N ILE A 420 -62.86 -24.88 26.84
CA ILE A 420 -61.48 -24.51 26.58
C ILE A 420 -60.57 -25.01 27.68
N ARG A 421 -59.38 -25.49 27.31
CA ARG A 421 -58.30 -25.76 28.26
C ARG A 421 -56.95 -25.55 27.60
N ARG A 422 -55.93 -25.31 28.43
CA ARG A 422 -54.55 -25.09 27.98
C ARG A 422 -53.60 -26.06 28.68
N THR A 423 -52.39 -26.16 28.17
CA THR A 423 -51.29 -26.87 28.83
C THR A 423 -50.55 -25.95 29.81
N ASN A 424 -50.16 -26.48 30.97
CA ASN A 424 -49.27 -25.77 31.91
C ASN A 424 -47.81 -26.21 31.74
N GLN A 425 -46.84 -25.45 32.28
CA GLN A 425 -45.40 -25.67 32.14
C GLN A 425 -44.91 -27.09 32.53
N ALA A 426 -45.72 -27.88 33.26
CA ALA A 426 -45.21 -28.98 34.08
C ALA A 426 -45.81 -30.38 33.82
N SER A 427 -46.71 -30.62 32.85
CA SER A 427 -46.90 -31.92 32.12
C SER A 427 -48.33 -32.36 31.73
N GLY A 428 -49.37 -31.51 31.78
CA GLY A 428 -50.73 -31.90 31.33
C GLY A 428 -51.61 -30.75 30.85
N PHE A 429 -52.70 -31.08 30.14
CA PHE A 429 -53.79 -30.13 29.94
C PHE A 429 -54.47 -29.85 31.28
N GLU A 430 -54.76 -28.58 31.56
CA GLU A 430 -55.55 -28.14 32.70
C GLU A 430 -57.01 -28.64 32.59
N ASN A 431 -57.78 -28.46 33.66
CA ASN A 431 -59.21 -28.76 33.65
C ASN A 431 -59.93 -27.90 32.59
N TRP A 432 -61.01 -28.45 32.04
CA TRP A 432 -61.87 -27.72 31.11
C TRP A 432 -62.54 -26.53 31.80
N LEU A 433 -62.50 -25.38 31.13
CA LEU A 433 -63.24 -24.17 31.47
C LEU A 433 -64.33 -23.96 30.43
N ILE A 434 -65.45 -23.36 30.84
CA ILE A 434 -66.52 -22.97 29.91
C ILE A 434 -66.33 -21.49 29.56
N ILE A 435 -66.36 -21.16 28.27
CA ILE A 435 -66.39 -19.77 27.84
C ILE A 435 -67.83 -19.27 27.96
N GLY A 436 -68.15 -18.47 29.01
CA GLY A 436 -69.47 -17.83 29.14
C GLY A 436 -70.03 -17.48 30.53
N ASP A 437 -69.38 -17.80 31.66
CA ASP A 437 -69.96 -17.50 33.00
C ASP A 437 -69.77 -16.03 33.44
N VAL A 438 -70.87 -15.39 33.89
CA VAL A 438 -70.91 -14.00 34.43
C VAL A 438 -71.28 -14.03 35.91
N ILE A 439 -70.57 -13.28 36.76
CA ILE A 439 -70.75 -13.27 38.23
C ILE A 439 -71.33 -11.93 38.71
N ASP A 440 -72.42 -11.98 39.50
CA ASP A 440 -73.08 -10.80 40.13
C ASP A 440 -72.69 -10.64 41.61
N ASN A 441 -71.40 -10.80 41.92
CA ASN A 441 -70.84 -10.69 43.27
C ASN A 441 -69.39 -10.14 43.22
N LEU A 442 -69.10 -9.09 43.99
CA LEU A 442 -67.75 -8.49 44.08
C LEU A 442 -66.77 -9.28 44.96
N ASN A 443 -67.24 -10.30 45.67
CA ASN A 443 -66.40 -11.15 46.53
C ASN A 443 -65.88 -12.40 45.79
N SER A 444 -66.12 -12.50 44.48
CA SER A 444 -65.56 -13.57 43.67
C SER A 444 -64.11 -13.29 43.33
N ASP A 445 -63.27 -14.30 43.55
CA ASP A 445 -61.86 -14.36 43.14
C ASP A 445 -61.67 -15.10 41.80
N SER A 446 -62.77 -15.45 41.11
CA SER A 446 -62.74 -16.10 39.80
C SER A 446 -61.95 -15.28 38.78
N LYS A 447 -60.87 -15.88 38.27
CA LYS A 447 -59.99 -15.26 37.28
C LYS A 447 -60.56 -15.29 35.85
N THR A 448 -61.70 -15.96 35.63
CA THR A 448 -62.19 -16.30 34.29
C THR A 448 -63.62 -15.85 34.02
N ALA A 449 -64.33 -15.32 35.01
CA ALA A 449 -65.70 -14.86 34.86
C ALA A 449 -65.79 -13.33 34.79
N GLY A 450 -66.71 -12.82 33.95
CA GLY A 450 -66.97 -11.38 33.84
C GLY A 450 -67.84 -10.85 34.98
N LEU A 451 -67.63 -9.60 35.41
CA LEU A 451 -68.50 -8.92 36.38
C LEU A 451 -69.82 -8.48 35.74
N SER A 452 -70.92 -8.54 36.50
CA SER A 452 -72.20 -7.98 36.06
C SER A 452 -72.14 -6.44 35.88
N ALA A 453 -73.00 -5.90 35.01
CA ALA A 453 -73.13 -4.46 34.81
C ALA A 453 -73.50 -3.70 36.11
N ARG A 454 -74.20 -4.36 37.04
CA ARG A 454 -74.57 -3.80 38.35
C ARG A 454 -73.34 -3.52 39.21
N GLN A 455 -72.41 -4.47 39.30
CA GLN A 455 -71.19 -4.31 40.08
C GLN A 455 -70.20 -3.33 39.43
N GLY A 456 -70.18 -3.26 38.09
CA GLY A 456 -69.43 -2.24 37.37
C GLY A 456 -69.83 -0.81 37.76
N LYS A 457 -71.13 -0.55 37.97
CA LYS A 457 -71.61 0.76 38.41
C LYS A 457 -71.20 1.09 39.85
N PHE A 458 -71.32 0.15 40.78
CA PHE A 458 -70.93 0.35 42.18
C PHE A 458 -69.45 0.74 42.32
N LEU A 459 -68.57 0.11 41.55
CA LEU A 459 -67.16 0.48 41.49
C LEU A 459 -66.95 1.87 40.89
N ASN A 460 -67.73 2.26 39.89
CA ASN A 460 -67.61 3.56 39.24
C ASN A 460 -68.06 4.73 40.15
N ASP A 461 -69.07 4.51 40.97
CA ASP A 461 -69.59 5.55 41.86
C ASP A 461 -68.64 5.86 43.05
N ASN A 462 -67.75 4.92 43.40
CA ASN A 462 -66.84 4.99 44.57
C ASN A 462 -65.35 5.17 44.21
N LYS A 463 -65.02 5.63 42.99
CA LYS A 463 -63.62 5.95 42.62
C LYS A 463 -63.21 7.33 43.14
N VAL A 464 -61.96 7.43 43.58
CA VAL A 464 -61.28 8.67 43.95
C VAL A 464 -60.52 9.19 42.72
N ASP A 465 -61.27 9.66 41.73
CA ASP A 465 -60.75 10.14 40.43
C ASP A 465 -61.32 11.49 40.01
N ARG A 466 -62.03 12.19 40.90
CA ARG A 466 -62.62 13.50 40.63
C ARG A 466 -61.76 14.63 41.19
N ALA A 467 -61.74 15.74 40.46
CA ALA A 467 -61.05 16.96 40.90
C ALA A 467 -61.67 17.46 42.22
N GLY A 468 -60.85 17.53 43.28
CA GLY A 468 -61.24 18.03 44.61
C GLY A 468 -61.26 16.98 45.73
N ASP A 469 -61.04 15.70 45.42
CA ASP A 469 -60.96 14.67 46.44
C ASP A 469 -59.72 14.88 47.34
N THR A 470 -59.91 14.86 48.67
CA THR A 470 -58.85 15.10 49.65
C THR A 470 -58.70 13.89 50.57
N ILE A 471 -57.46 13.41 50.74
CA ILE A 471 -57.12 12.42 51.77
C ILE A 471 -56.57 13.18 52.98
N THR A 472 -57.09 12.90 54.19
CA THR A 472 -56.54 13.41 55.46
C THR A 472 -55.95 12.25 56.26
N GLY A 473 -54.68 12.36 56.68
CA GLY A 473 -53.94 11.33 57.44
C GLY A 473 -52.61 10.89 56.79
N ASP A 474 -51.92 9.95 57.43
CA ASP A 474 -50.66 9.38 56.94
C ASP A 474 -50.88 8.49 55.71
N LEU A 475 -50.17 8.79 54.63
CA LEU A 475 -50.16 7.98 53.41
C LEU A 475 -48.95 7.03 53.43
N VAL A 476 -49.17 5.77 53.80
CA VAL A 476 -48.13 4.73 53.79
C VAL A 476 -48.15 4.00 52.45
N ILE A 477 -47.13 4.21 51.61
CA ILE A 477 -46.99 3.57 50.30
C ILE A 477 -45.79 2.63 50.29
N ASN A 478 -46.04 1.33 50.20
CA ASN A 478 -45.00 0.30 50.04
C ASN A 478 -44.72 0.04 48.55
N GLY A 479 -44.33 1.09 47.81
CA GLY A 479 -44.16 1.01 46.36
C GLY A 479 -43.69 2.31 45.71
N LYS A 480 -43.69 2.33 44.37
CA LYS A 480 -43.27 3.48 43.56
C LYS A 480 -44.38 4.55 43.51
N ILE A 481 -44.07 5.78 43.92
CA ILE A 481 -44.94 6.94 43.74
C ILE A 481 -44.61 7.59 42.39
N VAL A 482 -45.61 7.77 41.54
CA VAL A 482 -45.50 8.54 40.29
C VAL A 482 -46.40 9.76 40.44
N VAL A 483 -45.81 10.95 40.52
CA VAL A 483 -46.53 12.22 40.59
C VAL A 483 -46.27 12.97 39.29
N ASN A 484 -47.33 13.28 38.54
CA ASN A 484 -47.22 13.97 37.25
C ASN A 484 -47.12 15.48 37.42
N ASP A 485 -47.78 16.05 38.44
CA ASP A 485 -47.71 17.47 38.82
C ASP A 485 -47.53 17.60 40.34
N PHE A 486 -46.30 17.90 40.76
CA PHE A 486 -45.96 18.09 42.18
C PHE A 486 -45.68 19.57 42.46
N THR A 487 -46.51 20.22 43.28
CA THR A 487 -46.40 21.66 43.58
C THR A 487 -46.05 21.90 45.05
N PHE A 488 -44.96 22.62 45.32
CA PHE A 488 -44.66 23.17 46.65
C PHE A 488 -45.18 24.60 46.76
N ASN A 489 -46.28 24.82 47.48
CA ASN A 489 -46.76 26.17 47.78
C ASN A 489 -46.07 26.69 49.05
N CYS A 490 -45.10 27.60 48.90
CA CYS A 490 -44.53 28.35 50.03
C CYS A 490 -45.32 29.63 50.24
N THR A 491 -46.11 29.71 51.31
CA THR A 491 -46.86 30.92 51.67
C THR A 491 -46.06 31.87 52.58
N THR A 492 -44.79 31.56 52.89
CA THR A 492 -43.92 32.36 53.78
C THR A 492 -42.56 32.65 53.12
N PRO A 493 -41.83 33.71 53.50
CA PRO A 493 -40.56 34.08 52.85
C PRO A 493 -39.35 33.18 53.22
N ASN A 494 -39.58 32.03 53.84
CA ASN A 494 -38.52 31.13 54.30
C ASN A 494 -38.24 30.01 53.27
N TRP A 495 -37.05 29.42 53.34
CA TRP A 495 -36.69 28.25 52.53
C TRP A 495 -37.67 27.10 52.80
N ASN A 496 -38.28 26.60 51.73
CA ASN A 496 -39.05 25.35 51.77
C ASN A 496 -38.21 24.21 51.22
N GLY A 497 -38.29 23.06 51.89
CA GLY A 497 -37.53 21.89 51.49
C GLY A 497 -38.31 20.59 51.62
N LEU A 498 -37.98 19.64 50.76
CA LEU A 498 -38.37 18.25 50.90
C LEU A 498 -37.33 17.54 51.76
N PHE A 499 -37.79 16.94 52.86
CA PHE A 499 -36.92 16.30 53.83
C PHE A 499 -36.95 14.79 53.67
N PHE A 500 -35.77 14.21 53.45
CA PHE A 500 -35.57 12.77 53.44
C PHE A 500 -34.68 12.41 54.62
N ASN A 501 -35.29 11.85 55.66
CA ASN A 501 -34.54 11.37 56.82
C ASN A 501 -33.93 10.00 56.49
N LEU A 502 -32.64 9.84 56.75
CA LEU A 502 -31.99 8.54 56.68
C LEU A 502 -32.15 7.83 58.02
N TYR A 503 -32.87 6.71 57.99
CA TYR A 503 -33.02 5.81 59.12
C TYR A 503 -31.99 4.70 59.01
N ASP A 504 -31.37 4.34 60.13
CA ASP A 504 -30.68 3.07 60.23
C ASP A 504 -31.66 2.03 60.79
N ASN A 505 -31.74 0.86 60.15
CA ASN A 505 -32.63 -0.25 60.50
C ASN A 505 -34.06 0.18 60.93
N GLY A 506 -34.64 1.12 60.15
CA GLY A 506 -36.07 1.45 60.18
C GLY A 506 -36.62 2.08 61.45
N THR A 507 -35.81 2.45 62.45
CA THR A 507 -36.36 2.88 63.76
C THR A 507 -35.68 4.07 64.43
N THR A 508 -34.47 4.48 64.04
CA THR A 508 -33.84 5.71 64.59
C THR A 508 -33.12 6.57 63.55
N HIS A 509 -33.30 7.90 63.64
CA HIS A 509 -32.71 8.92 62.76
C HIS A 509 -31.21 9.13 63.04
N ASN A 510 -30.39 8.11 62.82
CA ASN A 510 -28.95 8.19 63.07
C ASN A 510 -28.12 8.58 61.83
N GLY A 511 -28.66 8.47 60.61
CA GLY A 511 -27.94 8.64 59.35
C GLY A 511 -27.83 10.06 58.77
N GLY A 512 -28.35 11.08 59.48
CA GLY A 512 -28.44 12.45 58.98
C GLY A 512 -29.65 12.67 58.05
N GLN A 513 -29.75 13.87 57.48
CA GLN A 513 -30.89 14.29 56.68
C GLN A 513 -30.45 14.81 55.32
N TRP A 514 -31.10 14.33 54.27
CA TRP A 514 -31.06 14.96 52.95
C TRP A 514 -32.21 15.95 52.84
N ARG A 515 -31.89 17.12 52.31
CA ARG A 515 -32.86 18.19 52.08
C ARG A 515 -32.68 18.74 50.68
N ILE A 516 -33.76 18.72 49.90
CA ILE A 516 -33.83 19.42 48.61
C ILE A 516 -34.51 20.74 48.87
N GLU A 517 -33.81 21.86 48.66
CA GLU A 517 -34.31 23.20 48.96
C GLU A 517 -34.47 24.06 47.73
N PHE A 518 -35.52 24.87 47.72
CA PHE A 518 -35.82 25.84 46.68
C PHE A 518 -35.84 27.24 47.27
N HIS A 519 -35.18 28.19 46.60
CA HIS A 519 -35.17 29.57 47.05
C HIS A 519 -36.59 30.18 46.90
N PRO A 520 -37.14 30.86 47.93
CA PRO A 520 -38.54 31.32 47.92
C PRO A 520 -38.84 32.45 46.93
N LYS A 521 -37.82 33.14 46.41
CA LYS A 521 -37.93 34.06 45.25
C LYS A 521 -37.55 33.37 43.94
N SER A 522 -38.25 32.27 43.61
CA SER A 522 -37.96 31.42 42.46
C SER A 522 -38.18 32.09 41.10
N ASN A 523 -38.70 33.32 41.08
CA ASN A 523 -38.91 34.15 39.90
C ASN A 523 -37.76 35.13 39.61
N GLU A 524 -36.88 35.40 40.57
CA GLU A 524 -35.78 36.37 40.45
C GLU A 524 -34.39 35.71 40.55
N GLU A 525 -34.26 34.65 41.36
CA GLU A 525 -33.03 33.84 41.47
C GLU A 525 -33.37 32.36 41.69
N THR A 526 -33.51 31.59 40.60
CA THR A 526 -33.76 30.15 40.63
C THR A 526 -32.53 29.39 41.12
N ARG A 527 -32.53 29.01 42.41
CA ARG A 527 -31.52 28.13 42.98
C ARG A 527 -32.16 26.85 43.52
N LEU A 528 -31.64 25.73 43.04
CA LEU A 528 -31.86 24.40 43.61
C LEU A 528 -30.62 24.06 44.43
N ASN A 529 -30.81 23.62 45.68
CA ASN A 529 -29.73 23.07 46.49
C ASN A 529 -30.10 21.66 46.96
N MET A 530 -29.13 20.75 46.92
CA MET A 530 -29.20 19.52 47.70
C MET A 530 -28.26 19.64 48.88
N VAL A 531 -28.80 19.46 50.08
CA VAL A 531 -28.09 19.62 51.34
C VAL A 531 -28.07 18.30 52.05
N TYR A 532 -26.87 17.86 52.43
CA TYR A 532 -26.71 16.80 53.41
C TYR A 532 -26.32 17.41 54.75
N LYS A 533 -27.19 17.26 55.74
CA LYS A 533 -26.91 17.64 57.12
C LYS A 533 -26.63 16.37 57.92
N PRO A 534 -25.34 16.05 58.18
CA PRO A 534 -25.01 14.92 59.05
C PRO A 534 -25.48 15.21 60.48
N LYS A 535 -25.77 14.16 61.24
CA LYS A 535 -26.18 14.28 62.65
C LYS A 535 -25.10 14.94 63.51
N VAL A 536 -23.83 14.71 63.18
CA VAL A 536 -22.64 15.32 63.79
C VAL A 536 -21.70 15.76 62.67
N GLY A 537 -21.21 16.99 62.71
CA GLY A 537 -20.30 17.56 61.70
C GLY A 537 -20.91 18.69 60.87
N VAL A 538 -20.15 19.13 59.86
CA VAL A 538 -20.51 20.31 59.05
C VAL A 538 -21.42 19.91 57.91
N GLN A 539 -22.48 20.69 57.70
CA GLN A 539 -23.41 20.56 56.58
C GLN A 539 -22.68 20.63 55.23
N LYS A 540 -23.03 19.73 54.31
CA LYS A 540 -22.46 19.66 52.97
C LYS A 540 -23.51 20.09 51.95
N TYR A 541 -23.08 20.94 51.02
CA TYR A 541 -23.93 21.47 49.96
C TYR A 541 -23.49 20.91 48.61
N ILE A 542 -24.48 20.48 47.84
CA ILE A 542 -24.40 20.38 46.38
C ILE A 542 -25.23 21.57 45.89
N ALA A 543 -24.55 22.67 45.60
CA ALA A 543 -25.17 23.90 45.13
C ALA A 543 -25.12 23.97 43.61
N PHE A 544 -26.24 24.28 42.98
CA PHE A 544 -26.29 24.54 41.54
C PHE A 544 -26.24 26.06 41.30
N PRO A 545 -25.52 26.54 40.26
CA PRO A 545 -25.60 27.94 39.86
C PRO A 545 -27.02 28.31 39.40
N THR A 546 -27.33 29.62 39.34
CA THR A 546 -28.64 30.13 38.91
C THR A 546 -29.03 29.55 37.55
N VAL A 547 -30.22 28.94 37.47
CA VAL A 547 -30.70 28.32 36.23
C VAL A 547 -31.24 29.40 35.31
N TYR A 548 -30.43 29.89 34.37
CA TYR A 548 -30.91 30.78 33.31
C TYR A 548 -31.77 30.02 32.29
N THR A 549 -32.62 30.77 31.58
CA THR A 549 -33.73 30.30 30.73
C THR A 549 -33.34 29.44 29.51
N ASN A 550 -32.04 29.19 29.27
CA ASN A 550 -31.54 28.71 27.97
C ASN A 550 -31.02 27.25 27.95
N ARG A 551 -31.53 26.34 28.77
CA ARG A 551 -31.35 24.88 28.66
C ARG A 551 -29.90 24.39 28.41
N GLU A 552 -28.89 25.01 29.03
CA GLU A 552 -27.53 24.48 28.97
C GLU A 552 -27.37 23.23 29.87
N VAL A 553 -26.70 22.21 29.35
CA VAL A 553 -26.37 20.98 30.07
C VAL A 553 -25.28 21.27 31.10
N ILE A 554 -25.57 21.03 32.38
CA ILE A 554 -24.68 21.30 33.52
C ILE A 554 -23.72 20.12 33.70
N ALA A 555 -22.47 20.26 33.25
CA ALA A 555 -21.36 19.38 33.63
C ALA A 555 -20.47 20.08 34.66
N TYR A 556 -19.91 19.31 35.60
CA TYR A 556 -19.05 19.76 36.70
C TYR A 556 -17.84 20.58 36.20
N GLN A 557 -17.96 21.90 36.16
CA GLN A 557 -16.88 22.81 35.74
C GLN A 557 -15.68 22.76 36.70
N SER A 558 -15.87 22.41 37.98
CA SER A 558 -14.78 22.38 38.97
C SER A 558 -13.77 21.26 38.75
N TRP A 559 -14.19 20.07 38.26
CA TRP A 559 -13.26 18.93 38.14
C TRP A 559 -12.34 19.04 36.92
N VAL A 560 -12.83 19.57 35.79
CA VAL A 560 -12.00 19.78 34.59
C VAL A 560 -11.11 21.01 34.73
N THR A 561 -11.60 22.09 35.36
CA THR A 561 -10.81 23.32 35.49
C THR A 561 -9.61 23.14 36.44
N GLN A 562 -9.77 22.39 37.53
CA GLN A 562 -8.70 22.16 38.50
C GLN A 562 -7.56 21.29 37.95
N GLN A 563 -7.79 20.44 36.94
CA GLN A 563 -6.75 19.60 36.30
C GLN A 563 -5.78 20.40 35.41
N PHE A 564 -6.16 21.60 34.96
CA PHE A 564 -5.34 22.43 34.07
C PHE A 564 -4.89 23.75 34.70
N THR A 565 -5.25 24.03 35.95
CA THR A 565 -4.76 25.21 36.67
C THR A 565 -3.23 25.17 36.77
N GLY A 566 -2.57 26.27 36.41
CA GLY A 566 -1.11 26.35 36.29
C GLY A 566 -0.55 26.02 34.90
N ALA A 567 -1.37 25.51 33.97
CA ALA A 567 -0.94 25.26 32.59
C ALA A 567 -0.67 26.57 31.84
N ILE A 568 0.40 26.59 31.05
CA ILE A 568 0.80 27.73 30.21
C ILE A 568 0.55 27.38 28.74
N CYS A 569 -0.08 28.29 28.00
CA CYS A 569 -0.32 28.15 26.56
C CYS A 569 -0.03 29.45 25.82
N ALA A 570 0.40 29.32 24.56
CA ALA A 570 0.55 30.44 23.64
C ALA A 570 -0.78 30.69 22.91
N PHE A 571 -1.19 31.95 22.86
CA PHE A 571 -2.40 32.38 22.18
C PHE A 571 -2.06 33.38 21.06
N ALA A 572 -2.72 33.22 19.91
CA ALA A 572 -2.61 34.14 18.78
C ALA A 572 -3.38 35.46 18.95
N MET A 573 -3.99 35.66 20.12
CA MET A 573 -4.79 36.84 20.45
C MET A 573 -4.07 37.78 21.42
N THR A 574 -4.44 39.05 21.43
CA THR A 574 -3.75 40.10 22.22
C THR A 574 -4.30 40.29 23.64
N THR A 575 -5.41 39.64 23.97
CA THR A 575 -6.07 39.69 25.29
C THR A 575 -6.30 38.27 25.81
N PRO A 576 -5.98 37.96 27.08
CA PRO A 576 -6.23 36.63 27.63
C PRO A 576 -7.71 36.23 27.51
N PRO A 577 -8.00 34.99 27.11
CA PRO A 577 -9.36 34.48 27.18
C PRO A 577 -9.83 34.36 28.63
N ALA A 578 -11.15 34.25 28.83
CA ALA A 578 -11.73 34.09 30.16
C ALA A 578 -11.14 32.88 30.89
N GLY A 579 -10.78 33.05 32.17
CA GLY A 579 -10.12 32.02 32.97
C GLY A 579 -8.60 31.90 32.78
N TRP A 580 -7.96 32.82 32.04
CA TRP A 580 -6.51 32.87 31.85
C TRP A 580 -5.92 34.24 32.24
N LEU A 581 -4.69 34.25 32.76
CA LEU A 581 -3.92 35.45 33.07
C LEU A 581 -2.68 35.54 32.18
N ARG A 582 -2.19 36.76 31.89
CA ARG A 582 -0.95 36.95 31.12
C ARG A 582 0.25 36.46 31.93
N CYS A 583 1.20 35.78 31.27
CA CYS A 583 2.52 35.50 31.85
C CYS A 583 3.41 36.75 31.72
N ASN A 584 3.14 37.77 32.51
CA ASN A 584 3.81 39.08 32.47
C ASN A 584 4.48 39.48 33.79
N GLY A 585 4.73 38.54 34.70
CA GLY A 585 5.38 38.81 35.99
C GLY A 585 4.51 39.50 37.04
N ALA A 586 3.23 39.74 36.77
CA ALA A 586 2.36 40.49 37.67
C ALA A 586 2.16 39.77 39.02
N ALA A 587 2.14 40.55 40.10
CA ALA A 587 1.73 40.07 41.43
C ALA A 587 0.20 39.98 41.49
N VAL A 588 -0.32 38.78 41.76
CA VAL A 588 -1.76 38.51 41.82
C VAL A 588 -2.18 37.97 43.19
N SER A 589 -3.44 38.18 43.55
CA SER A 589 -3.99 37.83 44.88
C SER A 589 -4.03 36.32 45.10
N ARG A 590 -3.45 35.85 46.21
CA ARG A 590 -3.53 34.44 46.66
C ARG A 590 -4.96 34.02 46.98
N THR A 591 -5.79 34.96 47.44
CA THR A 591 -7.19 34.68 47.78
C THR A 591 -8.06 34.61 46.53
N THR A 592 -7.80 35.48 45.54
CA THR A 592 -8.57 35.53 44.29
C THR A 592 -8.20 34.38 43.37
N TYR A 593 -6.93 33.96 43.35
CA TYR A 593 -6.41 32.89 42.50
C TYR A 593 -5.82 31.77 43.36
N ALA A 594 -6.62 31.25 44.30
CA ALA A 594 -6.17 30.28 45.30
C ALA A 594 -5.71 28.95 44.70
N ASP A 595 -6.44 28.41 43.72
CA ASP A 595 -6.06 27.17 43.03
C ASP A 595 -4.74 27.35 42.25
N LEU A 596 -4.56 28.49 41.59
CA LEU A 596 -3.31 28.81 40.90
C LEU A 596 -2.15 28.97 41.88
N PHE A 597 -2.36 29.64 43.01
CA PHE A 597 -1.34 29.75 44.06
C PHE A 597 -0.96 28.37 44.61
N GLN A 598 -1.93 27.49 44.82
CA GLN A 598 -1.67 26.12 45.23
C GLN A 598 -0.85 25.35 44.19
N ALA A 599 -1.10 25.58 42.89
CA ALA A 599 -0.41 24.89 41.80
C ALA A 599 1.04 25.35 41.59
N ILE A 600 1.32 26.66 41.61
CA ILE A 600 2.66 27.20 41.25
C ILE A 600 3.42 27.82 42.43
N GLY A 601 2.75 28.04 43.56
CA GLY A 601 3.32 28.64 44.76
C GLY A 601 3.96 30.00 44.47
N THR A 602 5.17 30.18 44.99
CA THR A 602 6.00 31.39 44.81
C THR A 602 7.16 31.17 43.84
N THR A 603 7.09 30.15 42.98
CA THR A 603 8.17 29.76 42.06
C THR A 603 8.66 30.94 41.22
N PHE A 604 7.75 31.80 40.77
CA PHE A 604 8.05 32.97 39.94
C PHE A 604 8.11 34.28 40.73
N GLY A 605 8.16 34.19 42.06
CA GLY A 605 8.26 35.31 42.98
C GLY A 605 7.17 35.29 44.06
N ALA A 606 7.56 35.73 45.27
CA ALA A 606 6.68 35.71 46.43
C ALA A 606 5.61 36.82 46.44
N GLY A 607 5.55 37.68 45.43
CA GLY A 607 4.74 38.89 45.44
C GLY A 607 5.14 39.78 46.62
N ASN A 608 4.17 40.15 47.44
CA ASN A 608 4.41 40.89 48.69
C ASN A 608 4.74 39.98 49.90
N GLY A 609 4.94 38.68 49.68
CA GLY A 609 5.28 37.71 50.71
C GLY A 609 4.10 37.20 51.56
N SER A 610 2.91 37.80 51.45
CA SER A 610 1.76 37.48 52.31
C SER A 610 0.47 37.23 51.52
N THR A 611 -0.03 38.24 50.80
CA THR A 611 -1.34 38.19 50.15
C THR A 611 -1.27 38.03 48.63
N THR A 612 -0.09 38.17 48.03
CA THR A 612 0.10 37.99 46.58
C THR A 612 1.21 36.99 46.26
N PHE A 613 1.25 36.55 45.00
CA PHE A 613 2.34 35.76 44.39
C PHE A 613 2.52 36.22 42.95
N ASN A 614 3.70 36.01 42.37
CA ASN A 614 3.98 36.46 41.00
C ASN A 614 3.64 35.37 39.98
N LEU A 615 3.11 35.81 38.84
CA LEU A 615 3.02 35.00 37.64
C LEU A 615 4.39 34.87 36.97
N PRO A 616 4.63 33.86 36.11
CA PRO A 616 5.78 33.85 35.21
C PRO A 616 5.84 35.14 34.37
N ASP A 617 7.03 35.63 34.04
CA ASP A 617 7.22 36.64 32.99
C ASP A 617 7.87 35.96 31.78
N LEU A 618 7.09 35.73 30.73
CA LEU A 618 7.53 35.02 29.52
C LEU A 618 7.53 35.95 28.28
N ARG A 619 7.50 37.26 28.50
CA ARG A 619 7.49 38.24 27.41
C ARG A 619 8.89 38.31 26.79
N GLY A 620 9.00 37.94 25.52
CA GLY A 620 10.28 37.96 24.80
C GLY A 620 11.18 36.75 25.05
N GLU A 621 10.73 35.81 25.88
CA GLU A 621 11.52 34.63 26.26
C GLU A 621 11.19 33.41 25.39
N PHE A 622 12.18 32.53 25.19
CA PHE A 622 11.93 31.17 24.71
C PHE A 622 11.73 30.21 25.87
N VAL A 623 10.70 29.38 25.78
CA VAL A 623 10.46 28.30 26.74
C VAL A 623 11.10 27.02 26.23
N ARG A 624 11.84 26.34 27.10
CA ARG A 624 12.39 25.00 26.87
C ARG A 624 11.79 23.99 27.85
N GLY A 625 11.81 22.72 27.49
CA GLY A 625 11.48 21.65 28.42
C GLY A 625 12.46 21.61 29.59
N PHE A 626 11.95 21.43 30.81
CA PHE A 626 12.76 21.18 31.99
C PHE A 626 13.46 19.82 31.87
N ASP A 627 14.73 19.74 32.28
CA ASP A 627 15.53 18.53 32.09
C ASP A 627 14.97 17.31 32.84
N ASP A 628 14.43 17.53 34.04
CA ASP A 628 13.78 16.53 34.90
C ASP A 628 14.54 15.19 34.99
N GLY A 629 15.88 15.26 35.06
CA GLY A 629 16.76 14.10 35.20
C GLY A 629 17.19 13.42 33.90
N ARG A 630 16.89 14.01 32.73
CA ARG A 630 17.33 13.49 31.43
C ARG A 630 18.84 13.67 31.18
N GLY A 631 19.48 14.63 31.84
CA GLY A 631 20.93 14.86 31.75
C GLY A 631 21.40 15.71 30.56
N VAL A 632 20.48 16.38 29.87
CA VAL A 632 20.79 17.31 28.76
C VAL A 632 21.12 18.71 29.30
N ASP A 633 20.47 19.13 30.38
CA ASP A 633 20.70 20.41 31.06
C ASP A 633 20.50 20.26 32.58
N SER A 634 21.26 19.33 33.18
CA SER A 634 21.08 18.88 34.56
C SER A 634 21.38 19.95 35.62
N SER A 635 22.07 21.03 35.26
CA SER A 635 22.39 22.13 36.18
C SER A 635 21.32 23.24 36.20
N ARG A 636 20.31 23.17 35.32
CA ARG A 636 19.24 24.18 35.24
C ARG A 636 18.11 23.88 36.22
N GLY A 637 17.74 24.85 37.05
CA GLY A 637 16.61 24.74 37.97
C GLY A 637 15.25 24.98 37.29
N PHE A 638 14.18 24.34 37.78
CA PHE A 638 12.81 24.56 37.27
C PHE A 638 12.40 26.03 37.42
N GLY A 639 11.85 26.61 36.36
CA GLY A 639 11.42 28.03 36.34
C GLY A 639 12.55 29.06 36.34
N SER A 640 13.82 28.64 36.23
CA SER A 640 14.96 29.57 36.18
C SER A 640 15.13 30.20 34.79
N TRP A 641 15.57 31.46 34.79
CA TRP A 641 15.94 32.21 33.58
C TRP A 641 17.40 31.92 33.19
N GLN A 642 17.69 31.96 31.89
CA GLN A 642 19.05 31.84 31.35
C GLN A 642 19.22 32.89 30.25
N ASN A 643 20.41 33.48 30.18
CA ASN A 643 20.77 34.39 29.10
C ASN A 643 20.98 33.64 27.77
N ASP A 644 21.01 34.35 26.65
CA ASP A 644 21.36 33.75 25.36
C ASP A 644 22.81 33.22 25.40
N GLU A 645 23.03 32.08 24.74
CA GLU A 645 24.34 31.44 24.66
C GLU A 645 24.52 30.81 23.28
N ILE A 646 25.68 31.01 22.66
CA ILE A 646 26.10 30.28 21.46
C ILE A 646 27.04 29.16 21.88
N LYS A 647 26.92 28.01 21.22
CA LYS A 647 27.86 26.91 21.43
C LYS A 647 29.30 27.38 21.18
N GLU A 648 30.22 26.93 22.03
CA GLU A 648 31.65 27.16 21.86
C GLU A 648 32.10 26.80 20.43
N HIS A 649 32.83 27.71 19.80
CA HIS A 649 33.40 27.53 18.47
C HIS A 649 34.69 28.33 18.33
N LYS A 650 35.52 28.00 17.33
CA LYS A 650 36.79 28.68 17.05
C LYS A 650 36.88 29.14 15.61
N HIS A 651 37.59 30.24 15.38
CA HIS A 651 37.94 30.77 14.06
C HIS A 651 39.43 30.56 13.80
N GLN A 652 39.81 30.22 12.56
CA GLN A 652 41.21 30.03 12.18
C GLN A 652 41.62 31.11 11.17
N LEU A 653 42.64 31.90 11.52
CA LEU A 653 43.29 32.82 10.58
C LEU A 653 44.54 32.17 10.01
N LYS A 654 44.73 32.24 8.68
CA LYS A 654 45.96 31.78 8.02
C LYS A 654 46.82 32.99 7.65
N ILE A 655 47.99 33.12 8.26
CA ILE A 655 48.97 34.18 8.00
C ILE A 655 50.29 33.54 7.55
N ASN A 656 50.86 33.99 6.43
CA ASN A 656 52.14 33.49 5.90
C ASN A 656 53.30 34.39 6.34
N GLY A 657 54.38 33.81 6.88
CA GLY A 657 55.67 34.50 7.08
C GLY A 657 55.98 35.03 8.48
N VAL A 658 55.28 34.59 9.54
CA VAL A 658 55.53 35.02 10.93
C VAL A 658 55.82 33.79 11.80
N ALA A 659 56.86 33.82 12.64
CA ALA A 659 57.21 32.71 13.54
C ALA A 659 56.14 32.56 14.64
N ALA A 660 55.72 31.32 14.91
CA ALA A 660 54.66 31.01 15.87
C ALA A 660 55.10 31.37 17.31
N GLY A 661 54.64 32.51 17.82
CA GLY A 661 54.65 32.81 19.25
C GLY A 661 53.42 32.20 19.94
N ASN A 662 53.55 31.80 21.21
CA ASN A 662 52.45 31.29 22.02
C ASN A 662 51.30 32.31 22.08
N VAL A 663 50.16 31.96 21.50
CA VAL A 663 48.91 32.74 21.61
C VAL A 663 48.16 32.23 22.84
N GLY A 664 48.09 33.05 23.89
CA GLY A 664 47.30 32.74 25.08
C GLY A 664 45.80 32.80 24.78
N PRO A 665 44.94 32.15 25.59
CA PRO A 665 43.52 31.91 25.27
C PRO A 665 42.60 33.16 25.24
N TRP A 666 43.12 34.36 25.47
CA TRP A 666 42.31 35.47 25.98
C TRP A 666 42.23 36.73 25.13
N GLU A 667 42.92 36.84 24.00
CA GLU A 667 42.81 38.04 23.14
C GLU A 667 42.73 37.66 21.66
N GLY A 668 41.58 37.95 21.03
CA GLY A 668 41.31 37.75 19.61
C GLY A 668 42.06 38.72 18.67
N ALA A 669 43.30 39.07 19.02
CA ALA A 669 44.17 39.93 18.24
C ALA A 669 45.55 39.27 18.10
N LEU A 670 46.04 39.16 16.86
CA LEU A 670 47.39 38.69 16.58
C LEU A 670 48.33 39.89 16.51
N HIS A 671 49.12 40.12 17.55
CA HIS A 671 50.08 41.24 17.61
C HIS A 671 51.32 40.86 16.82
N THR A 672 51.45 41.38 15.60
CA THR A 672 52.72 41.31 14.88
C THR A 672 53.65 42.41 15.43
N GLY A 673 54.95 42.12 15.60
CA GLY A 673 55.94 43.08 16.14
C GLY A 673 56.10 44.40 15.35
N SER A 674 55.29 44.62 14.32
CA SER A 674 55.15 45.86 13.54
C SER A 674 53.96 46.74 13.94
N GLY A 675 53.23 46.42 15.03
CA GLY A 675 52.08 47.21 15.49
C GLY A 675 50.83 47.12 14.61
N LYS A 676 50.68 46.04 13.82
CA LYS A 676 49.47 45.76 13.04
C LYS A 676 48.62 44.70 13.75
N GLU A 677 47.37 45.04 14.02
CA GLU A 677 46.35 44.17 14.62
C GLU A 677 45.47 43.53 13.53
N TYR A 678 45.24 42.23 13.62
CA TYR A 678 44.27 41.50 12.80
C TYR A 678 43.22 40.89 13.73
N SER A 679 41.98 41.39 13.65
CA SER A 679 40.84 40.94 14.45
C SER A 679 39.64 40.64 13.57
N THR A 680 38.77 39.72 14.01
CA THR A 680 37.42 39.62 13.46
C THR A 680 36.59 40.80 13.96
N GLU A 681 35.69 41.33 13.13
CA GLU A 681 34.75 42.39 13.54
C GLU A 681 33.45 41.80 14.10
N ASN A 682 32.71 42.61 14.88
CA ASN A 682 31.37 42.24 15.33
C ASN A 682 30.45 42.11 14.12
N PHE A 683 29.85 40.93 13.93
CA PHE A 683 28.88 40.67 12.87
C PHE A 683 27.61 40.07 13.44
N GLY A 684 26.44 40.66 13.15
CA GLY A 684 25.14 40.21 13.67
C GLY A 684 24.31 41.36 14.26
N GLY A 685 23.28 41.01 15.04
CA GLY A 685 22.45 41.95 15.80
C GLY A 685 22.67 41.82 17.32
N ASN A 686 21.89 42.57 18.11
CA ASN A 686 22.05 42.66 19.58
C ASN A 686 21.76 41.38 20.38
N GLU A 687 21.23 40.32 19.77
CA GLU A 687 20.79 39.10 20.46
C GLU A 687 20.87 37.91 19.50
N THR A 688 21.36 36.77 19.99
CA THR A 688 21.38 35.52 19.21
C THR A 688 20.01 34.84 19.30
N ARG A 689 19.27 34.78 18.18
CA ARG A 689 17.97 34.09 18.13
C ARG A 689 17.72 33.39 16.79
N PRO A 690 17.07 32.21 16.78
CA PRO A 690 16.48 31.66 15.57
C PRO A 690 15.26 32.49 15.12
N ARG A 691 14.78 32.24 13.90
CA ARG A 691 13.52 32.83 13.42
C ARG A 691 12.36 32.47 14.36
N ASN A 692 11.55 33.45 14.75
CA ASN A 692 10.44 33.26 15.67
C ASN A 692 9.24 34.17 15.34
N VAL A 693 8.11 33.91 16.00
CA VAL A 693 6.86 34.70 15.95
C VAL A 693 6.42 34.98 17.39
N ALA A 694 6.06 36.22 17.69
CA ALA A 694 5.60 36.63 19.02
C ALA A 694 4.11 36.30 19.21
N LEU A 695 3.80 35.48 20.22
CA LEU A 695 2.45 35.13 20.66
C LEU A 695 2.27 35.48 22.15
N LEU A 696 1.03 35.60 22.62
CA LEU A 696 0.74 35.91 24.01
C LEU A 696 0.75 34.62 24.85
N TYR A 697 1.70 34.50 25.77
CA TYR A 697 1.66 33.44 26.79
C TYR A 697 0.71 33.79 27.92
N CYS A 698 -0.19 32.85 28.22
CA CYS A 698 -1.12 32.95 29.35
C CYS A 698 -1.08 31.70 30.21
N ILE A 699 -1.40 31.84 31.50
CA ILE A 699 -1.51 30.78 32.49
C ILE A 699 -2.97 30.62 32.95
N LYS A 700 -3.43 29.38 33.05
CA LYS A 700 -4.77 29.05 33.54
C LYS A 700 -4.84 29.26 35.05
N TYR A 701 -5.84 29.99 35.53
CA TYR A 701 -6.12 30.14 36.97
C TYR A 701 -7.38 29.40 37.41
#